data_AF-A0AAU8LVX9-F1
#
_entry.id   AF-A0AAU8LVX9-F1
#
_cell.length_a   1.000
_cell.length_b   1.000
_cell.length_c   1.000
_cell.angle_alpha   90.00
_cell.angle_beta   90.00
_cell.angle_gamma   90.00
#
_symmetry.space_group_name_H-M   'P 1'
#
loop_
_entity.id
_entity.type
_entity.pdbx_description
1 polymer ?
#
loop_
_entity_poly.entity_id
_entity_poly.type
_entity_poly.pdbx_seq_one_letter_code
_entity_poly.pdbx_strand_id
1 'polypeptide(L)'
;MRITIAYNLRTDNTEATAELLTEADINRIHEAISSLHHSVTVVEVSGKPNEVIERLIESEPDLIFNLAEGTIGSSREAFYPGLYEQMGIPFTGGNASLLHLNLDKHLAKTVLSNHGVNVPKGILITGRDFVLPDDLQYPLMIKPNSEGSSKGITQDSVVDTRDIALTRINRLLNHYPAGLVVEEYIGGRELSIPFLESYPGKLLDVVEHTFDLKKIGGKYNIYDYDMKQGGEAAESVHVVCPANINAEEEKAVTQMARQVFDIMSCPDVGRVDIRLHTNGTPYFIELNPLPSLHPDASLMTAARSRGLEFRDALRLVIRSAARRYGIPLRSAKQTKQAHIAFENPRPGARELGIQIGWMTPGVHNAITDVKGVRVGHVSRFEDDVQVPGQTEKSTIRTGVTAIMPAGRAYANRIAAGGFILNGVGEMAGLTQVIETGWLETPILLTNSHSVGRVHAGVVNHMLKKYPRLGTETDVVLPVVGEADDSFLNDVRVGVCSAQDAVKAMESASSGPVQQGSIGAGIGMTSFDFAGGIGTSSRIITVSEGKAFTVGVLVLSNFGKMRNLTIDGGVVGRTLDREFDQEGRRVVSEGSIIVVVATDIPLITSQLNRVAKRAALGLGRTGSYAAATSGEIILAFSTGNRKPRVNTSKSNFITLKLISDNYIDMVYEAVVEATEEAVINAIFCSNGMNGREQRWCPPVPHQRILELLNKGEIAS
;
A
#
# COMPACT_ATOMS: atom_id res chain seq x y z
N MET A 1 -19.80 -7.20 -3.29
CA MET A 1 -20.71 -6.19 -3.87
C MET A 1 -21.41 -6.84 -5.04
N ARG A 2 -22.66 -6.46 -5.26
CA ARG A 2 -23.42 -6.69 -6.49
C ARG A 2 -23.03 -5.58 -7.46
N ILE A 3 -22.36 -5.94 -8.54
CA ILE A 3 -21.92 -5.00 -9.58
C ILE A 3 -22.75 -5.25 -10.82
N THR A 4 -23.45 -4.22 -11.28
CA THR A 4 -24.14 -4.26 -12.58
C THR A 4 -23.25 -3.62 -13.63
N ILE A 5 -22.87 -4.37 -14.66
CA ILE A 5 -22.21 -3.82 -15.85
C ILE A 5 -23.30 -3.27 -16.75
N ALA A 6 -23.35 -1.94 -16.91
CA ALA A 6 -24.31 -1.28 -17.78
C ALA A 6 -23.63 -0.87 -19.08
N TYR A 7 -24.19 -1.27 -20.23
CA TYR A 7 -23.54 -1.10 -21.53
C TYR A 7 -24.55 -0.92 -22.67
N ASN A 8 -24.10 -0.35 -23.78
CA ASN A 8 -24.83 -0.35 -25.05
C ASN A 8 -24.19 -1.36 -26.02
N LEU A 9 -24.99 -2.31 -26.53
CA LEU A 9 -24.51 -3.35 -27.44
C LEU A 9 -24.34 -2.82 -28.87
N ARG A 10 -23.24 -3.20 -29.53
CA ARG A 10 -23.04 -2.98 -30.96
C ARG A 10 -23.89 -3.96 -31.78
N THR A 11 -24.86 -3.44 -32.51
CA THR A 11 -25.81 -4.24 -33.31
C THR A 11 -25.40 -4.41 -34.78
N ASP A 12 -24.51 -3.57 -35.29
CA ASP A 12 -24.00 -3.63 -36.67
C ASP A 12 -22.56 -3.06 -36.78
N ASN A 13 -21.99 -3.08 -37.99
CA ASN A 13 -20.65 -2.56 -38.26
C ASN A 13 -20.66 -1.15 -38.89
N THR A 14 -21.71 -0.35 -38.66
CA THR A 14 -21.81 1.00 -39.22
C THR A 14 -20.99 2.02 -38.41
N GLU A 15 -20.71 3.18 -39.01
CA GLU A 15 -20.06 4.31 -38.31
C GLU A 15 -20.87 4.78 -37.10
N ALA A 16 -22.20 4.67 -37.14
CA ALA A 16 -23.06 5.09 -36.04
C ALA A 16 -22.83 4.28 -34.76
N THR A 17 -22.59 2.97 -34.88
CA THR A 17 -22.45 2.02 -33.75
C THR A 17 -21.01 1.72 -33.35
N ALA A 18 -20.04 2.38 -34.00
CA ALA A 18 -18.61 2.15 -33.85
C ALA A 18 -18.03 2.34 -32.43
N GLU A 19 -18.76 3.05 -31.57
CA GLU A 19 -18.40 3.31 -30.17
C GLU A 19 -18.98 2.27 -29.20
N LEU A 20 -19.91 1.42 -29.66
CA LEU A 20 -20.61 0.47 -28.81
C LEU A 20 -19.82 -0.82 -28.62
N LEU A 21 -20.11 -1.52 -27.51
CA LEU A 21 -19.35 -2.72 -27.11
C LEU A 21 -19.82 -3.98 -27.84
N THR A 22 -18.88 -4.86 -28.16
CA THR A 22 -19.19 -6.20 -28.70
C THR A 22 -19.48 -7.19 -27.58
N GLU A 23 -20.17 -8.30 -27.89
CA GLU A 23 -20.37 -9.40 -26.93
C GLU A 23 -19.04 -9.93 -26.35
N ALA A 24 -17.97 -9.95 -27.16
CA ALA A 24 -16.65 -10.37 -26.72
C ALA A 24 -16.07 -9.42 -25.65
N ASP A 25 -16.25 -8.10 -25.81
CA ASP A 25 -15.81 -7.12 -24.83
C ASP A 25 -16.55 -7.27 -23.50
N ILE A 26 -17.87 -7.45 -23.58
CA ILE A 26 -18.75 -7.62 -22.42
C ILE A 26 -18.38 -8.87 -21.64
N ASN A 27 -18.19 -10.01 -22.33
CA ASN A 27 -17.80 -11.26 -21.70
C ASN A 27 -16.45 -11.13 -20.99
N ARG A 28 -15.45 -10.50 -21.62
CA ARG A 28 -14.14 -10.27 -21.02
C ARG A 28 -14.23 -9.41 -19.75
N ILE A 29 -15.03 -8.34 -19.78
CA ILE A 29 -15.22 -7.45 -18.61
C ILE A 29 -15.98 -8.18 -17.50
N HIS A 30 -17.04 -8.91 -17.85
CA HIS A 30 -17.79 -9.73 -16.92
C HIS A 30 -16.90 -10.76 -16.21
N GLU A 31 -16.10 -11.52 -16.95
CA GLU A 31 -15.17 -12.51 -16.40
C GLU A 31 -14.12 -11.86 -15.49
N ALA A 32 -13.55 -10.73 -15.92
CA ALA A 32 -12.54 -10.01 -15.16
C ALA A 32 -13.09 -9.49 -13.82
N ILE A 33 -14.26 -8.84 -13.82
CA ILE A 33 -14.91 -8.34 -12.60
C ILE A 33 -15.37 -9.51 -11.72
N SER A 34 -15.90 -10.58 -12.32
CA SER A 34 -16.30 -11.78 -11.57
C SER A 34 -15.12 -12.45 -10.88
N SER A 35 -13.94 -12.46 -11.50
CA SER A 35 -12.70 -12.97 -10.91
C SER A 35 -12.24 -12.21 -9.66
N LEU A 36 -12.74 -10.99 -9.45
CA LEU A 36 -12.53 -10.19 -8.23
C LEU A 36 -13.50 -10.56 -7.10
N HIS A 37 -14.28 -11.64 -7.27
CA HIS A 37 -15.25 -12.16 -6.31
C HIS A 37 -16.41 -11.19 -6.01
N HIS A 38 -16.86 -10.48 -7.03
CA HIS A 38 -18.11 -9.73 -7.02
C HIS A 38 -19.24 -10.56 -7.63
N SER A 39 -20.48 -10.29 -7.21
CA SER A 39 -21.66 -10.83 -7.91
C SER A 39 -21.90 -9.89 -9.09
N VAL A 40 -21.81 -10.39 -10.31
CA VAL A 40 -21.87 -9.55 -11.51
C VAL A 40 -23.14 -9.84 -12.29
N THR A 41 -23.89 -8.79 -12.61
CA THR A 41 -25.04 -8.85 -13.53
C THR A 41 -24.72 -7.94 -14.72
N VAL A 42 -25.07 -8.34 -15.92
CA VAL A 42 -24.87 -7.52 -17.12
C VAL A 42 -26.22 -7.01 -17.60
N VAL A 43 -26.35 -5.69 -17.80
CA VAL A 43 -27.58 -5.04 -18.23
C VAL A 43 -27.30 -4.21 -19.49
N GLU A 44 -27.88 -4.64 -20.60
CA GLU A 44 -27.92 -3.82 -21.80
C GLU A 44 -28.89 -2.64 -21.56
N VAL A 45 -28.44 -1.41 -21.75
CA VAL A 45 -29.24 -0.21 -21.45
C VAL A 45 -29.81 0.47 -22.70
N SER A 46 -29.70 -0.17 -23.87
CA SER A 46 -30.37 0.24 -25.10
C SER A 46 -31.89 -0.02 -25.01
N GLY A 47 -32.71 0.77 -25.72
CA GLY A 47 -34.16 0.60 -25.80
C GLY A 47 -34.97 1.70 -25.11
N LYS A 48 -36.23 1.42 -24.76
CA LYS A 48 -37.12 2.42 -24.14
C LYS A 48 -36.70 2.68 -22.69
N PRO A 49 -36.71 3.94 -22.20
CA PRO A 49 -36.26 4.27 -20.86
C PRO A 49 -36.93 3.48 -19.72
N ASN A 50 -38.23 3.18 -19.83
CA ASN A 50 -38.95 2.40 -18.81
C ASN A 50 -38.41 0.96 -18.69
N GLU A 51 -38.13 0.29 -19.81
CA GLU A 51 -37.58 -1.07 -19.84
C GLU A 51 -36.13 -1.11 -19.33
N VAL A 52 -35.37 -0.04 -19.57
CA VAL A 52 -34.01 0.12 -19.02
C VAL A 52 -34.05 0.29 -17.51
N ILE A 53 -34.94 1.14 -17.00
CA ILE A 53 -35.11 1.37 -15.56
C ILE A 53 -35.53 0.08 -14.86
N GLU A 54 -36.49 -0.67 -15.40
CA GLU A 54 -36.92 -1.96 -14.86
C GLU A 54 -35.74 -2.93 -14.72
N ARG A 55 -34.96 -3.13 -15.79
CA ARG A 55 -33.77 -4.01 -15.76
C ARG A 55 -32.71 -3.57 -14.75
N LEU A 56 -32.47 -2.27 -14.61
CA LEU A 56 -31.52 -1.74 -13.64
C LEU A 56 -31.99 -1.98 -12.19
N ILE A 57 -33.28 -1.77 -11.91
CA ILE A 57 -33.89 -2.03 -10.59
C ILE A 57 -33.82 -3.52 -10.25
N GLU A 58 -34.20 -4.39 -11.19
CA GLU A 58 -34.17 -5.86 -11.01
C GLU A 58 -32.76 -6.38 -10.73
N SER A 59 -31.73 -5.70 -11.22
CA SER A 59 -30.33 -6.10 -10.97
C SER A 59 -29.83 -5.81 -9.55
N GLU A 60 -30.58 -5.01 -8.77
CA GLU A 60 -30.25 -4.58 -7.40
C GLU A 60 -28.77 -4.23 -7.14
N PRO A 61 -28.16 -3.30 -7.92
CA PRO A 61 -26.73 -3.04 -7.83
C PRO A 61 -26.35 -2.32 -6.54
N ASP A 62 -25.24 -2.74 -5.94
CA ASP A 62 -24.52 -1.91 -4.96
C ASP A 62 -23.66 -0.85 -5.69
N LEU A 63 -23.23 -1.16 -6.92
CA LEU A 63 -22.43 -0.30 -7.80
C LEU A 63 -22.71 -0.64 -9.26
N ILE A 64 -22.88 0.36 -10.12
CA ILE A 64 -22.90 0.19 -11.58
C ILE A 64 -21.49 0.41 -12.14
N PHE A 65 -20.96 -0.58 -12.84
CA PHE A 65 -19.78 -0.39 -13.68
C PHE A 65 -20.25 0.17 -15.03
N ASN A 66 -20.15 1.50 -15.19
CA ASN A 66 -20.70 2.20 -16.34
C ASN A 66 -19.81 2.06 -17.57
N LEU A 67 -20.39 1.57 -18.66
CA LEU A 67 -19.84 1.52 -20.01
C LEU A 67 -20.86 2.02 -21.05
N ALA A 68 -21.91 2.68 -20.59
CA ALA A 68 -23.00 3.12 -21.45
C ALA A 68 -22.76 4.54 -21.96
N GLU A 69 -22.69 4.66 -23.29
CA GLU A 69 -22.46 5.93 -24.00
C GLU A 69 -23.75 6.56 -24.54
N GLY A 70 -24.83 5.80 -24.62
CA GLY A 70 -26.07 6.26 -25.25
C GLY A 70 -25.99 6.36 -26.78
N THR A 71 -27.15 6.49 -27.42
CA THR A 71 -27.25 6.41 -28.90
C THR A 71 -27.93 7.62 -29.54
N ILE A 72 -28.48 8.55 -28.76
CA ILE A 72 -29.31 9.66 -29.27
C ILE A 72 -28.90 10.98 -28.62
N GLY A 73 -28.68 11.99 -29.46
CA GLY A 73 -28.45 13.39 -29.05
C GLY A 73 -27.00 13.75 -28.73
N SER A 74 -26.75 15.05 -28.59
CA SER A 74 -25.41 15.62 -28.32
C SER A 74 -24.94 15.45 -26.86
N SER A 75 -25.81 14.96 -25.98
CA SER A 75 -25.50 14.68 -24.57
C SER A 75 -25.66 13.18 -24.25
N ARG A 76 -25.53 12.31 -25.26
CA ARG A 76 -25.82 10.87 -25.14
C ARG A 76 -25.08 10.19 -23.98
N GLU A 77 -23.79 10.50 -23.81
CA GLU A 77 -22.96 9.89 -22.76
C GLU A 77 -23.38 10.31 -21.35
N ALA A 78 -24.04 11.46 -21.22
CA ALA A 78 -24.49 11.99 -19.94
C ALA A 78 -25.81 11.36 -19.45
N PHE A 79 -26.59 10.75 -20.35
CA PHE A 79 -27.94 10.28 -20.03
C PHE A 79 -27.96 9.25 -18.91
N TYR A 80 -27.17 8.18 -19.03
CA TYR A 80 -27.21 7.09 -18.05
C TYR A 80 -26.61 7.48 -16.69
N PRO A 81 -25.48 8.20 -16.61
CA PRO A 81 -25.00 8.69 -15.33
C PRO A 81 -26.00 9.62 -14.64
N GLY A 82 -26.69 10.48 -15.38
CA GLY A 82 -27.78 11.29 -14.83
C GLY A 82 -28.95 10.45 -14.33
N LEU A 83 -29.27 9.35 -15.03
CA LEU A 83 -30.27 8.38 -14.58
C LEU A 83 -29.83 7.67 -13.29
N TYR A 84 -28.57 7.23 -13.20
CA TYR A 84 -28.03 6.56 -12.01
C TYR A 84 -28.04 7.49 -10.78
N GLU A 85 -27.66 8.76 -10.97
CA GLU A 85 -27.74 9.79 -9.92
C GLU A 85 -29.18 9.97 -9.44
N GLN A 86 -30.14 10.09 -10.36
CA GLN A 86 -31.56 10.24 -10.02
C GLN A 86 -32.13 9.01 -9.31
N MET A 87 -31.63 7.81 -9.62
CA MET A 87 -32.00 6.56 -8.95
C MET A 87 -31.28 6.37 -7.61
N GLY A 88 -30.28 7.19 -7.28
CA GLY A 88 -29.46 7.04 -6.08
C GLY A 88 -28.53 5.84 -6.11
N ILE A 89 -28.17 5.34 -7.31
CA ILE A 89 -27.31 4.17 -7.49
C ILE A 89 -25.87 4.64 -7.71
N PRO A 90 -24.89 4.19 -6.88
CA PRO A 90 -23.46 4.45 -7.11
C PRO A 90 -22.98 3.90 -8.46
N PHE A 91 -22.03 4.58 -9.12
CA PHE A 91 -21.48 4.13 -10.40
C PHE A 91 -20.00 4.51 -10.59
N THR A 92 -19.30 3.83 -11.50
CA THR A 92 -17.92 4.14 -11.87
C THR A 92 -17.83 5.24 -12.93
N GLY A 93 -16.75 6.03 -12.90
CA GLY A 93 -16.45 7.03 -13.93
C GLY A 93 -17.20 8.35 -13.76
N GLY A 94 -17.16 9.17 -14.82
CA GLY A 94 -17.67 10.53 -14.84
C GLY A 94 -19.18 10.66 -14.65
N ASN A 95 -19.62 11.73 -13.97
CA ASN A 95 -21.04 12.06 -13.88
C ASN A 95 -21.57 12.69 -15.17
N ALA A 96 -22.88 12.98 -15.21
CA ALA A 96 -23.55 13.54 -16.38
C ALA A 96 -22.90 14.85 -16.86
N SER A 97 -22.54 15.74 -15.94
CA SER A 97 -21.90 17.01 -16.27
C SER A 97 -20.53 16.81 -16.91
N LEU A 98 -19.72 15.91 -16.37
CA LEU A 98 -18.38 15.63 -16.89
C LEU A 98 -18.43 15.03 -18.30
N LEU A 99 -19.31 14.05 -18.51
CA LEU A 99 -19.43 13.37 -19.80
C LEU A 99 -19.98 14.30 -20.88
N HIS A 100 -21.02 15.08 -20.58
CA HIS A 100 -21.51 16.08 -21.52
C HIS A 100 -20.45 17.12 -21.88
N LEU A 101 -19.73 17.64 -20.87
CA LEU A 101 -18.69 18.63 -21.06
C LEU A 101 -17.58 18.13 -21.99
N ASN A 102 -17.14 16.88 -21.83
CA ASN A 102 -16.02 16.34 -22.60
C ASN A 102 -16.43 15.79 -23.97
N LEU A 103 -17.68 15.40 -24.14
CA LEU A 103 -18.22 15.08 -25.46
C LEU A 103 -18.26 16.33 -26.35
N ASP A 104 -18.56 17.51 -25.80
CA ASP A 104 -18.45 18.79 -26.50
C ASP A 104 -17.01 19.32 -26.51
N LYS A 105 -16.28 19.04 -27.60
CA LYS A 105 -14.87 19.41 -27.74
C LYS A 105 -14.63 20.91 -27.62
N HIS A 106 -15.51 21.73 -28.17
CA HIS A 106 -15.35 23.18 -28.09
C HIS A 106 -15.51 23.68 -26.65
N LEU A 107 -16.52 23.17 -25.93
CA LEU A 107 -16.78 23.56 -24.56
C LEU A 107 -15.65 23.10 -23.62
N ALA A 108 -15.22 21.84 -23.71
CA ALA A 108 -14.09 21.32 -22.93
C ALA A 108 -12.82 22.17 -23.11
N LYS A 109 -12.49 22.52 -24.36
CA LYS A 109 -11.34 23.36 -24.68
C LYS A 109 -11.47 24.77 -24.14
N THR A 110 -12.65 25.36 -24.23
CA THR A 110 -12.93 26.71 -23.70
C THR A 110 -12.74 26.76 -22.18
N VAL A 111 -13.22 25.74 -21.46
CA VAL A 111 -13.03 25.63 -20.01
C VAL A 111 -11.54 25.51 -19.66
N LEU A 112 -10.81 24.64 -20.35
CA LEU A 112 -9.39 24.38 -20.08
C LEU A 112 -8.50 25.57 -20.46
N SER A 113 -8.76 26.23 -21.59
CA SER A 113 -8.00 27.40 -22.02
C SER A 113 -8.13 28.57 -21.04
N ASN A 114 -9.31 28.76 -20.45
CA ASN A 114 -9.54 29.77 -19.41
C ASN A 114 -8.77 29.49 -18.11
N HIS A 115 -8.32 28.24 -17.90
CA HIS A 115 -7.46 27.84 -16.79
C HIS A 115 -5.97 27.73 -17.19
N GLY A 116 -5.59 28.28 -18.36
CA GLY A 116 -4.21 28.32 -18.82
C GLY A 116 -3.68 27.01 -19.41
N VAL A 117 -4.55 26.04 -19.74
CA VAL A 117 -4.15 24.84 -20.49
C VAL A 117 -4.05 25.20 -21.97
N ASN A 118 -2.92 24.90 -22.59
CA ASN A 118 -2.73 25.11 -24.02
C ASN A 118 -3.69 24.22 -24.82
N VAL A 119 -4.53 24.83 -25.65
CA VAL A 119 -5.40 24.16 -26.63
C VAL A 119 -5.12 24.74 -28.02
N PRO A 120 -5.34 23.97 -29.10
CA PRO A 120 -5.28 24.52 -30.46
C PRO A 120 -6.25 25.70 -30.61
N LYS A 121 -5.78 26.80 -31.20
CA LYS A 121 -6.63 27.97 -31.46
C LYS A 121 -7.68 27.59 -32.50
N GLY A 122 -8.95 27.89 -32.23
CA GLY A 122 -10.03 27.48 -33.12
C GLY A 122 -11.38 28.07 -32.75
N ILE A 123 -12.37 27.78 -33.59
CA ILE A 123 -13.76 28.22 -33.43
C ILE A 123 -14.73 27.06 -33.66
N LEU A 124 -15.93 27.18 -33.09
CA LEU A 124 -17.06 26.30 -33.37
C LEU A 124 -17.94 26.92 -34.44
N ILE A 125 -18.31 26.14 -35.45
CA ILE A 125 -19.22 26.52 -36.54
C ILE A 125 -20.46 25.65 -36.47
N THR A 126 -21.63 26.26 -36.28
CA THR A 126 -22.94 25.58 -36.19
C THR A 126 -23.91 25.96 -37.32
N GLY A 127 -23.60 26.98 -38.11
CA GLY A 127 -24.46 27.50 -39.18
C GLY A 127 -23.67 27.83 -40.45
N ARG A 128 -24.39 28.04 -41.56
CA ARG A 128 -23.80 28.35 -42.88
C ARG A 128 -23.31 29.79 -43.01
N ASP A 129 -23.86 30.71 -42.21
CA ASP A 129 -23.44 32.11 -42.16
C ASP A 129 -22.27 32.28 -41.20
N PHE A 130 -21.10 31.74 -41.57
CA PHE A 130 -19.88 31.80 -40.76
C PHE A 130 -18.76 32.58 -41.45
N VAL A 131 -17.86 33.15 -40.66
CA VAL A 131 -16.63 33.79 -41.14
C VAL A 131 -15.46 33.17 -40.41
N LEU A 132 -14.50 32.64 -41.17
CA LEU A 132 -13.24 32.17 -40.60
C LEU A 132 -12.38 33.37 -40.18
N PRO A 133 -11.86 33.40 -38.94
CA PRO A 133 -10.92 34.42 -38.50
C PRO A 133 -9.66 34.45 -39.38
N ASP A 134 -9.20 35.65 -39.72
CA ASP A 134 -8.01 35.85 -40.57
C ASP A 134 -6.69 35.49 -39.86
N ASP A 135 -6.73 35.33 -38.53
CA ASP A 135 -5.59 35.07 -37.67
C ASP A 135 -5.41 33.58 -37.31
N LEU A 136 -6.16 32.68 -37.96
CA LEU A 136 -5.94 31.22 -37.89
C LEU A 136 -4.80 30.80 -38.84
N GLN A 137 -3.83 30.06 -38.31
CA GLN A 137 -2.68 29.57 -39.08
C GLN A 137 -2.97 28.22 -39.75
N TYR A 138 -2.75 28.14 -41.06
CA TYR A 138 -2.87 26.90 -41.83
C TYR A 138 -1.62 26.01 -41.66
N PRO A 139 -1.76 24.67 -41.67
CA PRO A 139 -3.00 23.93 -41.96
C PRO A 139 -4.01 23.92 -40.79
N LEU A 140 -5.30 23.80 -41.11
CA LEU A 140 -6.39 23.70 -40.13
C LEU A 140 -6.90 22.28 -40.02
N MET A 141 -7.31 21.87 -38.83
CA MET A 141 -8.02 20.63 -38.54
C MET A 141 -9.53 20.92 -38.40
N ILE A 142 -10.35 20.26 -39.21
CA ILE A 142 -11.82 20.35 -39.19
C ILE A 142 -12.38 19.02 -38.69
N LYS A 143 -13.07 19.04 -37.55
CA LYS A 143 -13.62 17.82 -36.91
C LYS A 143 -15.03 18.03 -36.33
N PRO A 144 -15.87 16.98 -36.26
CA PRO A 144 -17.16 17.07 -35.58
C PRO A 144 -17.03 17.41 -34.10
N ASN A 145 -17.92 18.27 -33.59
CA ASN A 145 -17.84 18.74 -32.20
C ASN A 145 -18.14 17.62 -31.19
N SER A 146 -19.20 16.85 -31.38
CA SER A 146 -19.78 15.94 -30.37
C SER A 146 -19.68 14.45 -30.68
N GLU A 147 -18.70 14.04 -31.50
CA GLU A 147 -18.47 12.63 -31.85
C GLU A 147 -17.19 12.07 -31.20
N GLY A 148 -17.13 10.76 -30.91
CA GLY A 148 -15.93 10.07 -30.42
C GLY A 148 -15.30 9.19 -31.51
N SER A 149 -14.37 8.32 -31.10
CA SER A 149 -13.78 7.26 -31.95
C SER A 149 -13.30 7.68 -33.35
N SER A 150 -12.84 8.93 -33.49
CA SER A 150 -12.44 9.54 -34.78
C SER A 150 -13.53 9.59 -35.86
N LYS A 151 -14.82 9.50 -35.51
CA LYS A 151 -15.93 9.67 -36.47
C LYS A 151 -15.80 11.00 -37.20
N GLY A 152 -15.91 10.98 -38.52
CA GLY A 152 -15.68 12.14 -39.39
C GLY A 152 -14.24 12.69 -39.44
N ILE A 153 -13.25 11.97 -38.91
CA ILE A 153 -11.82 12.32 -38.99
C ILE A 153 -11.11 11.41 -39.98
N THR A 154 -10.65 12.01 -41.07
CA THR A 154 -9.91 11.37 -42.17
C THR A 154 -8.75 12.27 -42.57
N GLN A 155 -7.84 11.82 -43.45
CA GLN A 155 -6.69 12.63 -43.89
C GLN A 155 -7.09 13.98 -44.51
N ASP A 156 -8.28 14.07 -45.12
CA ASP A 156 -8.84 15.31 -45.67
C ASP A 156 -9.46 16.24 -44.59
N SER A 157 -9.43 15.86 -43.30
CA SER A 157 -9.77 16.72 -42.16
C SER A 157 -8.72 17.80 -41.90
N VAL A 158 -7.49 17.61 -42.38
CA VAL A 158 -6.46 18.65 -42.32
C VAL A 158 -6.40 19.37 -43.67
N VAL A 159 -6.63 20.68 -43.66
CA VAL A 159 -6.77 21.51 -44.86
C VAL A 159 -5.70 22.59 -44.92
N ASP A 160 -5.05 22.73 -46.08
CA ASP A 160 -3.91 23.65 -46.28
C ASP A 160 -4.32 25.08 -46.63
N THR A 161 -5.56 25.30 -47.10
CA THR A 161 -6.01 26.62 -47.61
C THR A 161 -7.45 26.94 -47.22
N ARG A 162 -7.77 28.24 -47.24
CA ARG A 162 -9.10 28.76 -46.90
C ARG A 162 -10.20 28.21 -47.81
N ASP A 163 -9.96 28.11 -49.11
CA ASP A 163 -10.96 27.62 -50.07
C ASP A 163 -11.33 26.15 -49.83
N ILE A 164 -10.33 25.32 -49.51
CA ILE A 164 -10.53 23.92 -49.14
C ILE A 164 -11.29 23.82 -47.82
N ALA A 165 -10.94 24.64 -46.83
CA ALA A 165 -11.64 24.69 -45.54
C ALA A 165 -13.13 25.02 -45.71
N LEU A 166 -13.47 26.06 -46.48
CA LEU A 166 -14.85 26.47 -46.74
C LEU A 166 -15.66 25.36 -47.41
N THR A 167 -15.06 24.67 -48.38
CA THR A 167 -15.71 23.57 -49.10
C THR A 167 -15.98 22.39 -48.16
N ARG A 168 -15.00 22.01 -47.33
CA ARG A 168 -15.16 20.92 -46.37
C ARG A 168 -16.21 21.25 -45.31
N ILE A 169 -16.18 22.45 -44.72
CA ILE A 169 -17.13 22.88 -43.70
C ILE A 169 -18.55 22.78 -44.23
N ASN A 170 -18.82 23.33 -45.43
CA ASN A 170 -20.15 23.28 -46.04
C ASN A 170 -20.64 21.85 -46.33
N ARG A 171 -19.73 20.93 -46.67
CA ARG A 171 -20.06 19.51 -46.86
C ARG A 171 -20.45 18.82 -45.55
N LEU A 172 -19.66 19.06 -44.50
CA LEU A 172 -19.78 18.35 -43.22
C LEU A 172 -20.88 18.90 -42.31
N LEU A 173 -21.20 20.20 -42.40
CA LEU A 173 -22.25 20.82 -41.56
C LEU A 173 -23.63 20.18 -41.73
N ASN A 174 -23.93 19.59 -42.90
CA ASN A 174 -25.20 18.89 -43.12
C ASN A 174 -25.25 17.52 -42.42
N HIS A 175 -24.10 16.93 -42.12
CA HIS A 175 -23.98 15.59 -41.56
C HIS A 175 -23.79 15.62 -40.04
N TYR A 176 -23.22 16.70 -39.49
CA TYR A 176 -22.94 16.85 -38.06
C TYR A 176 -23.70 18.04 -37.46
N PRO A 177 -24.94 17.83 -36.95
CA PRO A 177 -25.80 18.91 -36.48
C PRO A 177 -25.29 19.60 -35.20
N ALA A 178 -24.38 18.96 -34.46
CA ALA A 178 -23.70 19.56 -33.30
C ALA A 178 -22.60 20.57 -33.69
N GLY A 179 -22.36 20.76 -34.98
CA GLY A 179 -21.36 21.69 -35.50
C GLY A 179 -19.97 21.07 -35.66
N LEU A 180 -19.07 21.90 -36.19
CA LEU A 180 -17.68 21.54 -36.49
C LEU A 180 -16.72 22.44 -35.72
N VAL A 181 -15.72 21.82 -35.10
CA VAL A 181 -14.57 22.54 -34.55
C VAL A 181 -13.56 22.72 -35.67
N VAL A 182 -13.19 23.97 -35.92
CA VAL A 182 -12.17 24.37 -36.90
C VAL A 182 -11.01 24.99 -36.12
N GLU A 183 -9.88 24.30 -36.07
CA GLU A 183 -8.74 24.68 -35.23
C GLU A 183 -7.41 24.56 -35.97
N GLU A 184 -6.37 25.21 -35.48
CA GLU A 184 -5.01 25.07 -36.02
C GLU A 184 -4.52 23.63 -35.84
N TYR A 185 -3.94 23.06 -36.89
CA TYR A 185 -3.37 21.72 -36.82
C TYR A 185 -2.05 21.75 -36.05
N ILE A 186 -2.04 21.11 -34.88
CA ILE A 186 -0.80 20.90 -34.11
C ILE A 186 -0.10 19.65 -34.65
N GLY A 187 1.02 19.87 -35.35
CA GLY A 187 1.93 18.81 -35.76
C GLY A 187 2.74 18.23 -34.60
N GLY A 188 3.55 17.21 -34.87
CA GLY A 188 4.37 16.53 -33.86
C GLY A 188 3.79 15.18 -33.45
N ARG A 189 3.92 14.83 -32.17
CA ARG A 189 3.65 13.47 -31.64
C ARG A 189 2.25 13.37 -31.05
N GLU A 190 1.62 12.21 -31.18
CA GLU A 190 0.30 11.90 -30.62
C GLU A 190 0.46 11.04 -29.37
N LEU A 191 0.13 11.63 -28.22
CA LEU A 191 0.36 11.02 -26.91
C LEU A 191 -0.96 10.84 -26.16
N SER A 192 -1.15 9.69 -25.55
CA SER A 192 -2.23 9.39 -24.61
C SER A 192 -1.65 9.21 -23.22
N ILE A 193 -2.24 9.85 -22.22
CA ILE A 193 -1.84 9.76 -20.81
C ILE A 193 -3.02 9.19 -20.02
N PRO A 194 -3.00 7.88 -19.72
CA PRO A 194 -4.06 7.26 -18.95
C PRO A 194 -3.99 7.57 -17.45
N PHE A 195 -5.15 7.55 -16.80
CA PHE A 195 -5.34 7.84 -15.39
C PHE A 195 -6.17 6.74 -14.72
N LEU A 196 -5.70 6.32 -13.55
CA LEU A 196 -6.41 5.45 -12.61
C LEU A 196 -6.27 6.05 -11.21
N GLU A 197 -7.38 6.52 -10.63
CA GLU A 197 -7.32 7.32 -9.40
C GLU A 197 -6.77 6.54 -8.20
N SER A 198 -7.01 5.22 -8.14
CA SER A 198 -6.50 4.35 -7.09
C SER A 198 -5.08 3.80 -7.34
N TYR A 199 -4.43 4.16 -8.45
CA TYR A 199 -3.05 3.79 -8.74
C TYR A 199 -2.05 4.76 -8.08
N PRO A 200 -0.88 4.29 -7.58
CA PRO A 200 0.15 5.18 -7.02
C PRO A 200 0.58 6.29 -8.01
N GLY A 201 0.42 7.55 -7.61
CA GLY A 201 0.72 8.70 -8.48
C GLY A 201 -0.34 9.00 -9.55
N LYS A 202 -1.44 8.22 -9.60
CA LYS A 202 -2.64 8.32 -10.44
C LYS A 202 -2.45 8.19 -11.96
N LEU A 203 -1.35 8.68 -12.52
CA LEU A 203 -1.04 8.60 -13.95
C LEU A 203 -0.21 7.36 -14.28
N LEU A 204 -0.53 6.72 -15.41
CA LEU A 204 0.23 5.61 -15.97
C LEU A 204 1.29 6.12 -16.95
N ASP A 205 2.03 5.20 -17.58
CA ASP A 205 3.02 5.56 -18.59
C ASP A 205 2.40 6.30 -19.78
N VAL A 206 3.14 7.26 -20.32
CA VAL A 206 2.76 7.94 -21.56
C VAL A 206 2.78 6.92 -22.69
N VAL A 207 1.68 6.86 -23.45
CA VAL A 207 1.54 6.00 -24.62
C VAL A 207 1.64 6.87 -25.86
N GLU A 208 2.48 6.49 -26.80
CA GLU A 208 2.57 7.15 -28.10
C GLU A 208 1.93 6.30 -29.19
N HIS A 209 1.13 6.95 -30.02
CA HIS A 209 0.63 6.38 -31.26
C HIS A 209 1.45 6.91 -32.44
N THR A 210 1.99 6.00 -33.24
CA THR A 210 2.74 6.31 -34.47
C THR A 210 2.09 5.63 -35.66
N PHE A 211 2.16 6.26 -36.83
CA PHE A 211 1.43 5.82 -38.03
C PHE A 211 2.38 5.66 -39.23
N ASP A 212 2.31 4.53 -39.95
CA ASP A 212 2.96 4.36 -41.25
C ASP A 212 2.14 5.07 -42.33
N LEU A 213 2.42 6.37 -42.49
CA LEU A 213 1.76 7.23 -43.46
C LEU A 213 1.96 6.77 -44.92
N LYS A 214 3.03 6.04 -45.23
CA LYS A 214 3.26 5.52 -46.58
C LYS A 214 2.29 4.39 -46.91
N LYS A 215 2.01 3.52 -45.92
CA LYS A 215 1.10 2.38 -46.07
C LYS A 215 -0.34 2.84 -46.34
N ILE A 216 -0.77 3.94 -45.72
CA ILE A 216 -2.13 4.48 -45.85
C ILE A 216 -2.25 5.65 -46.84
N GLY A 217 -1.17 6.05 -47.51
CA GLY A 217 -1.17 7.20 -48.43
C GLY A 217 -1.50 8.54 -47.76
N GLY A 218 -1.27 8.65 -46.44
CA GLY A 218 -1.58 9.82 -45.63
C GLY A 218 -0.49 10.89 -45.68
N LYS A 219 -0.87 12.16 -45.52
CA LYS A 219 0.07 13.30 -45.41
C LYS A 219 0.28 13.72 -43.96
N TYR A 220 -0.72 13.55 -43.11
CA TYR A 220 -0.75 14.10 -41.76
C TYR A 220 -0.72 13.01 -40.71
N ASN A 221 0.06 13.24 -39.66
CA ASN A 221 0.21 12.34 -38.52
C ASN A 221 -1.06 12.39 -37.65
N ILE A 222 -2.19 11.83 -38.08
CA ILE A 222 -3.44 11.83 -37.33
C ILE A 222 -3.98 10.41 -37.20
N TYR A 223 -4.57 10.09 -36.04
CA TYR A 223 -5.27 8.83 -35.84
C TYR A 223 -6.68 8.87 -36.46
N ASP A 224 -6.77 8.59 -37.75
CA ASP A 224 -8.02 8.64 -38.50
C ASP A 224 -8.99 7.48 -38.17
N TYR A 225 -10.21 7.60 -38.69
CA TYR A 225 -11.29 6.64 -38.47
C TYR A 225 -10.93 5.22 -38.93
N ASP A 226 -10.35 5.08 -40.13
CA ASP A 226 -10.04 3.78 -40.73
C ASP A 226 -8.96 3.05 -39.91
N MET A 227 -7.98 3.77 -39.38
CA MET A 227 -6.98 3.21 -38.46
C MET A 227 -7.60 2.69 -37.14
N LYS A 228 -8.71 3.28 -36.67
CA LYS A 228 -9.35 2.90 -35.39
C LYS A 228 -10.35 1.75 -35.50
N GLN A 229 -10.94 1.51 -36.66
CA GLN A 229 -12.01 0.52 -36.83
C GLN A 229 -11.53 -0.90 -37.17
N GLY A 230 -10.22 -1.10 -37.35
CA GLY A 230 -9.64 -2.40 -37.73
C GLY A 230 -9.38 -2.54 -39.24
N GLY A 231 -8.89 -3.69 -39.68
CA GLY A 231 -8.55 -3.96 -41.10
C GLY A 231 -7.13 -3.56 -41.49
N GLU A 232 -6.84 -3.46 -42.79
CA GLU A 232 -5.48 -3.20 -43.31
C GLU A 232 -4.90 -1.86 -42.82
N ALA A 233 -5.74 -0.85 -42.59
CA ALA A 233 -5.33 0.46 -42.09
C ALA A 233 -4.89 0.41 -40.61
N ALA A 234 -5.48 -0.45 -39.78
CA ALA A 234 -5.08 -0.62 -38.38
C ALA A 234 -3.67 -1.19 -38.23
N GLU A 235 -3.21 -1.99 -39.21
CA GLU A 235 -1.83 -2.49 -39.26
C GLU A 235 -0.78 -1.39 -39.48
N SER A 236 -1.21 -0.16 -39.81
CA SER A 236 -0.31 1.00 -39.92
C SER A 236 -0.08 1.71 -38.58
N VAL A 237 -0.79 1.34 -37.52
CA VAL A 237 -0.68 1.92 -36.19
C VAL A 237 0.32 1.13 -35.35
N HIS A 238 1.33 1.82 -34.81
CA HIS A 238 2.24 1.26 -33.83
C HIS A 238 2.14 2.01 -32.51
N VAL A 239 1.97 1.25 -31.43
CA VAL A 239 1.84 1.77 -30.07
C VAL A 239 3.18 1.60 -29.34
N VAL A 240 3.71 2.70 -28.81
CA VAL A 240 4.97 2.70 -28.04
C VAL A 240 4.67 3.10 -26.60
N CYS A 241 5.00 2.22 -25.65
CA CYS A 241 4.79 2.45 -24.23
C CYS A 241 5.92 1.82 -23.40
N PRO A 242 6.62 2.59 -22.54
CA PRO A 242 6.55 4.05 -22.41
C PRO A 242 6.96 4.77 -23.71
N ALA A 243 6.38 5.94 -23.98
CA ALA A 243 6.73 6.78 -25.13
C ALA A 243 8.21 7.18 -25.09
N ASN A 244 8.85 7.24 -26.26
CA ASN A 244 10.27 7.61 -26.37
C ASN A 244 10.46 9.14 -26.41
N ILE A 245 10.13 9.83 -25.33
CA ILE A 245 10.27 11.29 -25.14
C ILE A 245 11.39 11.60 -24.15
N ASN A 246 11.95 12.81 -24.20
CA ASN A 246 12.96 13.20 -23.21
C ASN A 246 12.30 13.60 -21.86
N ALA A 247 13.10 13.72 -20.80
CA ALA A 247 12.60 13.99 -19.46
C ALA A 247 11.86 15.34 -19.30
N GLU A 248 12.21 16.37 -20.08
CA GLU A 248 11.53 17.67 -20.03
C GLU A 248 10.16 17.59 -20.71
N GLU A 249 10.08 16.94 -21.86
CA GLU A 249 8.84 16.66 -22.58
C GLU A 249 7.88 15.81 -21.73
N GLU A 250 8.39 14.73 -21.13
CA GLU A 250 7.61 13.85 -20.26
C GLU A 250 7.03 14.61 -19.07
N LYS A 251 7.84 15.47 -18.45
CA LYS A 251 7.39 16.34 -17.36
C LYS A 251 6.29 17.30 -17.83
N ALA A 252 6.45 17.92 -18.99
CA ALA A 252 5.47 18.88 -19.53
C ALA A 252 4.11 18.22 -19.83
N VAL A 253 4.10 17.07 -20.51
CA VAL A 253 2.86 16.35 -20.85
C VAL A 253 2.17 15.78 -19.60
N THR A 254 2.96 15.26 -18.65
CA THR A 254 2.44 14.73 -17.38
C THR A 254 1.84 15.85 -16.52
N GLN A 255 2.49 17.02 -16.48
CA GLN A 255 1.98 18.18 -15.76
C GLN A 255 0.66 18.69 -16.36
N MET A 256 0.58 18.80 -17.68
CA MET A 256 -0.68 19.15 -18.37
C MET A 256 -1.78 18.13 -18.07
N ALA A 257 -1.48 16.83 -18.17
CA ALA A 257 -2.46 15.78 -17.88
C ALA A 257 -2.99 15.89 -16.44
N ARG A 258 -2.13 16.07 -15.44
CA ARG A 258 -2.55 16.29 -14.03
C ARG A 258 -3.48 17.50 -13.92
N GLN A 259 -3.08 18.63 -14.49
CA GLN A 259 -3.87 19.85 -14.47
C GLN A 259 -5.26 19.65 -15.10
N VAL A 260 -5.34 18.94 -16.23
CA VAL A 260 -6.62 18.62 -16.90
C VAL A 260 -7.49 17.75 -16.01
N PHE A 261 -6.96 16.66 -15.44
CA PHE A 261 -7.74 15.78 -14.55
C PHE A 261 -8.23 16.51 -13.29
N ASP A 262 -7.42 17.40 -12.72
CA ASP A 262 -7.77 18.20 -11.55
C ASP A 262 -8.86 19.25 -11.88
N ILE A 263 -8.71 20.02 -12.97
CA ILE A 263 -9.71 21.02 -13.39
C ILE A 263 -11.05 20.35 -13.69
N MET A 264 -11.01 19.22 -14.41
CA MET A 264 -12.22 18.51 -14.81
C MET A 264 -12.81 17.65 -13.69
N SER A 265 -12.09 17.46 -12.57
CA SER A 265 -12.53 16.60 -11.46
C SER A 265 -12.93 15.19 -11.91
N CYS A 266 -12.12 14.60 -12.81
CA CYS A 266 -12.40 13.28 -13.39
C CYS A 266 -12.16 12.17 -12.36
N PRO A 267 -13.18 11.38 -11.99
CA PRO A 267 -13.03 10.32 -10.99
C PRO A 267 -12.65 8.99 -11.63
N ASP A 268 -12.05 8.11 -10.83
CA ASP A 268 -11.82 6.69 -11.08
C ASP A 268 -10.88 6.32 -12.24
N VAL A 269 -11.22 6.71 -13.47
CA VAL A 269 -10.53 6.34 -14.70
C VAL A 269 -10.69 7.42 -15.76
N GLY A 270 -9.67 7.60 -16.60
CA GLY A 270 -9.74 8.49 -17.74
C GLY A 270 -8.49 8.45 -18.61
N ARG A 271 -8.51 9.17 -19.72
CA ARG A 271 -7.36 9.34 -20.62
C ARG A 271 -7.34 10.75 -21.14
N VAL A 272 -6.19 11.42 -21.07
CA VAL A 272 -5.98 12.70 -21.76
C VAL A 272 -5.14 12.46 -22.99
N ASP A 273 -5.61 12.96 -24.14
CA ASP A 273 -4.86 12.95 -25.39
C ASP A 273 -4.23 14.32 -25.64
N ILE A 274 -2.93 14.31 -25.93
CA ILE A 274 -2.06 15.48 -26.05
C ILE A 274 -1.30 15.40 -27.37
N ARG A 275 -1.21 16.55 -28.05
CA ARG A 275 -0.24 16.76 -29.11
C ARG A 275 1.01 17.42 -28.56
N LEU A 276 2.15 16.75 -28.71
CA LEU A 276 3.45 17.32 -28.39
C LEU A 276 4.05 17.91 -29.66
N HIS A 277 4.04 19.25 -29.74
CA HIS A 277 4.57 19.96 -30.89
C HIS A 277 6.09 19.78 -31.02
N THR A 278 6.64 19.97 -32.21
CA THR A 278 8.08 19.78 -32.51
C THR A 278 9.02 20.69 -31.72
N ASN A 279 8.49 21.79 -31.14
CA ASN A 279 9.22 22.68 -30.23
C ASN A 279 9.11 22.26 -28.75
N GLY A 280 8.55 21.09 -28.45
CA GLY A 280 8.35 20.58 -27.09
C GLY A 280 7.12 21.11 -26.36
N THR A 281 6.28 21.94 -27.00
CA THR A 281 5.07 22.48 -26.35
C THR A 281 3.90 21.48 -26.42
N PRO A 282 3.31 21.06 -25.30
CA PRO A 282 2.12 20.22 -25.30
C PRO A 282 0.85 21.05 -25.59
N TYR A 283 -0.11 20.42 -26.26
CA TYR A 283 -1.44 20.94 -26.54
C TYR A 283 -2.50 19.88 -26.22
N PHE A 284 -3.48 20.24 -25.40
CA PHE A 284 -4.61 19.38 -25.08
C PHE A 284 -5.51 19.16 -26.31
N ILE A 285 -5.87 17.90 -26.56
CA ILE A 285 -6.77 17.52 -27.65
C ILE A 285 -8.15 17.13 -27.12
N GLU A 286 -8.18 16.13 -26.24
CA GLU A 286 -9.40 15.62 -25.62
C GLU A 286 -9.10 14.97 -24.27
N LEU A 287 -10.11 14.97 -23.38
CA LEU A 287 -10.17 14.15 -22.18
C LEU A 287 -11.28 13.14 -22.44
N ASN A 288 -10.95 11.86 -22.36
CA ASN A 288 -11.92 10.78 -22.40
C ASN A 288 -12.13 10.23 -20.98
N PRO A 289 -13.24 10.57 -20.31
CA PRO A 289 -13.59 10.05 -18.97
C PRO A 289 -14.28 8.67 -19.02
N LEU A 290 -14.52 8.11 -20.21
CA LEU A 290 -15.02 6.76 -20.44
C LEU A 290 -14.10 6.01 -21.44
N PRO A 291 -12.79 5.86 -21.13
CA PRO A 291 -11.83 5.38 -22.10
C PRO A 291 -12.06 3.91 -22.45
N SER A 292 -11.73 3.54 -23.69
CA SER A 292 -11.82 2.15 -24.16
C SER A 292 -11.03 1.19 -23.25
N LEU A 293 -11.68 0.08 -22.89
CA LEU A 293 -11.11 -1.04 -22.17
C LEU A 293 -10.62 -2.16 -23.10
N HIS A 294 -10.48 -1.89 -24.40
CA HIS A 294 -9.90 -2.87 -25.31
C HIS A 294 -8.44 -3.19 -24.90
N PRO A 295 -7.96 -4.44 -25.01
CA PRO A 295 -6.59 -4.82 -24.64
C PRO A 295 -5.54 -3.96 -25.32
N ASP A 296 -5.77 -3.57 -26.58
CA ASP A 296 -4.84 -2.75 -27.36
C ASP A 296 -5.04 -1.24 -27.17
N ALA A 297 -6.00 -0.81 -26.35
CA ALA A 297 -6.20 0.59 -26.02
C ALA A 297 -5.04 1.12 -25.16
N SER A 298 -4.84 2.44 -25.20
CA SER A 298 -3.77 3.11 -24.46
C SER A 298 -3.86 2.92 -22.95
N LEU A 299 -5.06 2.92 -22.36
CA LEU A 299 -5.25 2.62 -20.93
C LEU A 299 -4.71 1.24 -20.57
N MET A 300 -5.09 0.20 -21.32
CA MET A 300 -4.67 -1.16 -21.03
C MET A 300 -3.19 -1.40 -21.37
N THR A 301 -2.66 -0.73 -22.38
CA THR A 301 -1.24 -0.79 -22.73
C THR A 301 -0.37 -0.18 -21.63
N ALA A 302 -0.74 1.00 -21.12
CA ALA A 302 -0.03 1.64 -20.00
C ALA A 302 -0.22 0.91 -18.66
N ALA A 303 -1.34 0.20 -18.48
CA ALA A 303 -1.53 -0.66 -17.32
C ALA A 303 -0.54 -1.83 -17.35
N ARG A 304 -0.40 -2.51 -18.49
CA ARG A 304 0.54 -3.63 -18.66
C ARG A 304 2.00 -3.21 -18.51
N SER A 305 2.41 -2.04 -18.99
CA SER A 305 3.78 -1.55 -18.80
C SER A 305 4.13 -1.36 -17.31
N ARG A 306 3.11 -1.16 -16.47
CA ARG A 306 3.20 -1.07 -15.01
C ARG A 306 2.94 -2.39 -14.28
N GLY A 307 2.88 -3.51 -15.00
CA GLY A 307 2.67 -4.84 -14.44
C GLY A 307 1.23 -5.11 -13.96
N LEU A 308 0.26 -4.32 -14.41
CA LEU A 308 -1.16 -4.54 -14.10
C LEU A 308 -1.81 -5.39 -15.19
N GLU A 309 -2.47 -6.48 -14.78
CA GLU A 309 -3.30 -7.27 -15.67
C GLU A 309 -4.67 -6.58 -15.89
N PHE A 310 -5.44 -7.07 -16.87
CA PHE A 310 -6.77 -6.53 -17.20
C PHE A 310 -7.69 -6.41 -15.97
N ARG A 311 -7.75 -7.47 -15.16
CA ARG A 311 -8.54 -7.48 -13.91
C ARG A 311 -8.06 -6.44 -12.89
N ASP A 312 -6.76 -6.12 -12.86
CA ASP A 312 -6.19 -5.24 -11.85
C ASP A 312 -6.54 -3.78 -12.15
N ALA A 313 -6.55 -3.40 -13.44
CA ALA A 313 -7.06 -2.12 -13.87
C ALA A 313 -8.52 -1.93 -13.44
N LEU A 314 -9.40 -2.92 -13.71
CA LEU A 314 -10.81 -2.85 -13.32
C LEU A 314 -10.98 -2.80 -11.80
N ARG A 315 -10.17 -3.56 -11.05
CA ARG A 315 -10.14 -3.52 -9.57
C ARG A 315 -9.83 -2.11 -9.06
N LEU A 316 -8.92 -1.38 -9.69
CA LEU A 316 -8.58 -0.01 -9.30
C LEU A 316 -9.73 0.97 -9.60
N VAL A 317 -10.43 0.81 -10.73
CA VAL A 317 -11.63 1.60 -11.05
C VAL A 317 -12.73 1.36 -10.01
N ILE A 318 -13.05 0.09 -9.73
CA ILE A 318 -14.06 -0.30 -8.75
C ILE A 318 -13.68 0.20 -7.35
N ARG A 319 -12.41 0.07 -6.96
CA ARG A 319 -11.89 0.54 -5.67
C ARG A 319 -12.06 2.05 -5.51
N SER A 320 -11.79 2.80 -6.56
CA SER A 320 -11.97 4.25 -6.57
C SER A 320 -13.43 4.63 -6.37
N ALA A 321 -14.33 4.04 -7.18
CA ALA A 321 -15.76 4.34 -7.09
C ALA A 321 -16.35 3.94 -5.73
N ALA A 322 -16.01 2.75 -5.23
CA ALA A 322 -16.45 2.30 -3.92
C ALA A 322 -15.97 3.24 -2.79
N ARG A 323 -14.74 3.75 -2.87
CA ARG A 323 -14.25 4.77 -1.91
C ARG A 323 -15.05 6.07 -2.03
N ARG A 324 -15.30 6.55 -3.26
CA ARG A 324 -16.06 7.77 -3.54
C ARG A 324 -17.48 7.73 -2.97
N TYR A 325 -18.14 6.57 -3.03
CA TYR A 325 -19.50 6.38 -2.52
C TYR A 325 -19.58 5.76 -1.11
N GLY A 326 -18.44 5.52 -0.45
CA GLY A 326 -18.42 4.91 0.89
C GLY A 326 -18.89 3.45 0.94
N ILE A 327 -18.82 2.73 -0.18
CA ILE A 327 -19.19 1.32 -0.26
C ILE A 327 -18.06 0.48 0.37
N PRO A 328 -18.36 -0.39 1.35
CA PRO A 328 -17.36 -1.25 1.98
C PRO A 328 -16.73 -2.20 0.96
N LEU A 329 -15.47 -1.96 0.63
CA LEU A 329 -14.68 -2.86 -0.21
C LEU A 329 -14.31 -4.11 0.59
N ARG A 330 -15.12 -5.16 0.46
CA ARG A 330 -14.74 -6.48 0.94
C ARG A 330 -13.69 -7.05 0.01
N SER A 331 -12.46 -7.24 0.48
CA SER A 331 -11.47 -7.99 -0.30
C SER A 331 -11.98 -9.42 -0.48
N ALA A 332 -11.66 -10.05 -1.61
CA ALA A 332 -11.96 -11.46 -1.86
C ALA A 332 -11.44 -12.40 -0.74
N LYS A 333 -10.40 -11.98 -0.02
CA LYS A 333 -9.90 -12.64 1.19
C LYS A 333 -10.80 -12.41 2.41
N GLN A 334 -11.39 -11.23 2.57
CA GLN A 334 -12.28 -10.89 3.69
C GLN A 334 -13.58 -11.70 3.70
N THR A 335 -14.13 -12.14 2.56
CA THR A 335 -15.35 -12.97 2.58
C THR A 335 -15.09 -14.39 3.14
N LYS A 336 -13.82 -14.84 3.15
CA LYS A 336 -13.38 -16.05 3.87
C LYS A 336 -12.71 -15.77 5.23
N GLN A 337 -12.52 -14.51 5.61
CA GLN A 337 -11.75 -14.09 6.79
C GLN A 337 -12.48 -13.09 7.70
N ALA A 338 -13.78 -12.85 7.51
CA ALA A 338 -14.60 -12.12 8.48
C ALA A 338 -14.68 -12.85 9.85
N HIS A 339 -14.17 -14.08 9.92
CA HIS A 339 -13.71 -14.74 11.13
C HIS A 339 -12.18 -14.90 11.13
N ILE A 340 -11.40 -13.82 11.15
CA ILE A 340 -10.10 -13.87 11.85
C ILE A 340 -10.44 -13.53 13.30
N ALA A 341 -11.06 -14.49 13.95
CA ALA A 341 -10.99 -14.55 15.38
C ALA A 341 -9.53 -14.79 15.76
N PHE A 342 -9.11 -14.26 16.90
CA PHE A 342 -7.88 -14.64 17.61
C PHE A 342 -7.84 -16.15 17.99
N GLU A 343 -8.62 -17.00 17.32
CA GLU A 343 -9.07 -18.29 17.84
C GLU A 343 -8.05 -19.41 17.72
N ASN A 344 -7.04 -19.32 16.85
CA ASN A 344 -5.96 -20.32 16.81
C ASN A 344 -4.56 -19.69 16.71
N PRO A 345 -3.70 -19.91 17.71
CA PRO A 345 -2.28 -19.63 17.61
C PRO A 345 -1.68 -20.38 16.41
N ARG A 346 -0.89 -19.68 15.59
CA ARG A 346 -0.09 -20.35 14.55
C ARG A 346 1.19 -20.93 15.16
N PRO A 347 1.64 -22.09 14.69
CA PRO A 347 2.82 -22.74 15.22
C PRO A 347 4.08 -21.89 14.99
N GLY A 348 5.00 -21.92 15.95
CA GLY A 348 6.36 -21.38 15.80
C GLY A 348 7.24 -22.27 14.91
N ALA A 349 8.50 -21.86 14.72
CA ALA A 349 9.45 -22.54 13.83
C ALA A 349 9.64 -24.03 14.20
N ARG A 350 9.90 -24.32 15.48
CA ARG A 350 10.16 -25.68 15.97
C ARG A 350 8.94 -26.59 15.92
N GLU A 351 7.74 -26.06 16.11
CA GLU A 351 6.49 -26.82 15.97
C GLU A 351 6.27 -27.31 14.54
N LEU A 352 6.90 -26.64 13.57
CA LEU A 352 6.93 -27.02 12.15
C LEU A 352 8.18 -27.82 11.76
N GLY A 353 9.01 -28.21 12.72
CA GLY A 353 10.23 -28.99 12.49
C GLY A 353 11.44 -28.18 12.04
N ILE A 354 11.38 -26.83 12.03
CA ILE A 354 12.54 -25.99 11.72
C ILE A 354 13.36 -25.81 12.99
N GLN A 355 14.58 -26.35 12.98
CA GLN A 355 15.50 -26.26 14.11
C GLN A 355 16.54 -25.15 13.86
N ILE A 356 16.31 -23.98 14.45
CA ILE A 356 17.27 -22.86 14.37
C ILE A 356 18.37 -23.06 15.40
N GLY A 357 19.60 -23.25 14.91
CA GLY A 357 20.76 -23.51 15.76
C GLY A 357 20.72 -24.87 16.48
N TRP A 358 21.69 -25.12 17.36
CA TRP A 358 21.91 -26.45 17.95
C TRP A 358 21.63 -26.52 19.45
N MET A 359 21.52 -25.38 20.14
CA MET A 359 21.30 -25.39 21.58
C MET A 359 19.86 -25.75 21.96
N THR A 360 19.69 -26.44 23.09
CA THR A 360 18.39 -26.86 23.60
C THR A 360 17.60 -25.65 24.13
N PRO A 361 16.35 -25.44 23.70
CA PRO A 361 15.51 -24.38 24.25
C PRO A 361 15.04 -24.69 25.68
N GLY A 362 14.62 -23.65 26.41
CA GLY A 362 13.89 -23.82 27.66
C GLY A 362 12.50 -24.43 27.44
N VAL A 363 11.81 -24.75 28.54
CA VAL A 363 10.53 -25.49 28.52
C VAL A 363 9.45 -24.77 27.68
N HIS A 364 9.43 -23.44 27.74
CA HIS A 364 8.46 -22.64 26.99
C HIS A 364 9.03 -22.07 25.70
N ASN A 365 10.32 -22.27 25.45
CA ASN A 365 11.06 -21.62 24.38
C ASN A 365 10.74 -20.11 24.33
N ALA A 366 10.87 -19.45 25.48
CA ALA A 366 10.43 -18.07 25.66
C ALA A 366 11.31 -17.32 26.67
N ILE A 367 11.29 -16.00 26.63
CA ILE A 367 12.04 -15.14 27.56
C ILE A 367 11.70 -15.42 29.04
N THR A 368 10.49 -15.92 29.30
CA THR A 368 9.95 -16.31 30.60
C THR A 368 10.58 -17.60 31.16
N ASP A 369 11.34 -18.36 30.37
CA ASP A 369 12.17 -19.46 30.87
C ASP A 369 13.29 -18.95 31.80
N VAL A 370 13.65 -17.66 31.71
CA VAL A 370 14.47 -17.01 32.73
C VAL A 370 13.62 -16.79 33.98
N LYS A 371 13.91 -17.58 35.02
CA LYS A 371 13.08 -17.69 36.22
C LYS A 371 12.66 -16.33 36.79
N GLY A 372 11.35 -16.11 36.86
CA GLY A 372 10.73 -14.92 37.45
C GLY A 372 10.49 -13.77 36.47
N VAL A 373 10.98 -13.86 35.24
CA VAL A 373 10.56 -12.95 34.15
C VAL A 373 9.11 -13.27 33.78
N ARG A 374 8.31 -12.23 33.53
CA ARG A 374 6.91 -12.34 33.10
C ARG A 374 6.62 -11.42 31.93
N VAL A 375 5.69 -11.79 31.07
CA VAL A 375 5.28 -11.01 29.90
C VAL A 375 3.76 -10.82 29.91
N GLY A 376 3.30 -9.61 29.58
CA GLY A 376 1.89 -9.26 29.47
C GLY A 376 1.61 -8.40 28.25
N HIS A 377 0.37 -8.46 27.74
CA HIS A 377 -0.03 -7.78 26.51
C HIS A 377 -1.36 -7.04 26.68
N VAL A 378 -1.49 -5.92 25.99
CA VAL A 378 -2.77 -5.27 25.71
C VAL A 378 -2.80 -4.96 24.22
N SER A 379 -3.79 -5.49 23.54
CA SER A 379 -4.04 -5.24 22.12
C SER A 379 -5.22 -4.29 21.95
N ARG A 380 -5.09 -3.33 21.05
CA ARG A 380 -6.17 -2.48 20.55
C ARG A 380 -6.41 -2.81 19.08
N PHE A 381 -7.63 -3.26 18.81
CA PHE A 381 -8.10 -3.66 17.49
C PHE A 381 -9.48 -3.06 17.31
N GLU A 382 -9.58 -1.99 16.54
CA GLU A 382 -10.84 -1.26 16.35
C GLU A 382 -10.93 -0.85 14.88
N ASP A 383 -12.09 -1.04 14.26
CA ASP A 383 -12.40 -0.58 12.91
C ASP A 383 -13.33 0.63 12.96
N ASP A 384 -13.40 1.39 11.87
CA ASP A 384 -14.31 2.54 11.71
C ASP A 384 -14.17 3.65 12.75
N VAL A 385 -12.95 3.88 13.23
CA VAL A 385 -12.64 4.92 14.22
C VAL A 385 -12.55 6.30 13.56
N GLN A 386 -13.31 7.26 14.07
CA GLN A 386 -13.32 8.63 13.55
C GLN A 386 -11.97 9.33 13.75
N VAL A 387 -11.42 9.91 12.68
CA VAL A 387 -10.22 10.77 12.78
C VAL A 387 -10.65 12.19 13.22
N PRO A 388 -10.13 12.72 14.35
CA PRO A 388 -10.51 14.04 14.83
C PRO A 388 -10.26 15.14 13.80
N GLY A 389 -11.26 15.99 13.57
CA GLY A 389 -11.17 17.10 12.62
C GLY A 389 -11.18 16.70 11.14
N GLN A 390 -11.42 15.42 10.82
CA GLN A 390 -11.55 14.93 9.46
C GLN A 390 -12.86 14.17 9.29
N THR A 391 -13.37 14.06 8.06
CA THR A 391 -14.57 13.29 7.74
C THR A 391 -14.30 11.80 7.61
N GLU A 392 -13.03 11.41 7.43
CA GLU A 392 -12.63 10.01 7.25
C GLU A 392 -12.64 9.20 8.56
N LYS A 393 -12.91 7.91 8.41
CA LYS A 393 -12.75 6.88 9.44
C LYS A 393 -11.55 6.02 9.12
N SER A 394 -10.96 5.43 10.15
CA SER A 394 -9.74 4.65 10.04
C SER A 394 -9.73 3.46 10.99
N THR A 395 -8.60 2.78 11.02
CA THR A 395 -8.43 1.49 11.70
C THR A 395 -7.31 1.57 12.73
N ILE A 396 -7.55 1.01 13.91
CA ILE A 396 -6.57 0.89 14.99
C ILE A 396 -6.03 -0.53 15.05
N ARG A 397 -4.71 -0.66 14.98
CA ARG A 397 -3.93 -1.90 15.14
C ARG A 397 -2.69 -1.60 15.97
N THR A 398 -2.85 -1.39 17.27
CA THR A 398 -1.72 -1.07 18.16
C THR A 398 -1.84 -1.78 19.50
N GLY A 399 -0.84 -1.66 20.36
CA GLY A 399 -0.93 -2.14 21.72
C GLY A 399 0.31 -1.87 22.55
N VAL A 400 0.35 -2.55 23.69
CA VAL A 400 1.46 -2.49 24.64
C VAL A 400 1.88 -3.91 25.01
N THR A 401 3.17 -4.13 25.15
CA THR A 401 3.73 -5.36 25.72
C THR A 401 4.65 -5.00 26.88
N ALA A 402 4.42 -5.63 28.03
CA ALA A 402 5.19 -5.40 29.25
C ALA A 402 6.04 -6.61 29.57
N ILE A 403 7.33 -6.39 29.82
CA ILE A 403 8.29 -7.38 30.27
C ILE A 403 8.66 -7.01 31.71
N MET A 404 8.24 -7.84 32.66
CA MET A 404 8.49 -7.66 34.08
C MET A 404 9.75 -8.45 34.47
N PRO A 405 10.86 -7.80 34.85
CA PRO A 405 12.03 -8.50 35.30
C PRO A 405 11.79 -9.24 36.62
N ALA A 406 12.62 -10.24 36.90
CA ALA A 406 12.45 -11.07 38.09
C ALA A 406 12.53 -10.28 39.40
N GLY A 407 11.55 -10.48 40.28
CA GLY A 407 11.52 -9.90 41.63
C GLY A 407 11.07 -8.44 41.64
N ARG A 408 11.60 -7.67 42.60
CA ARG A 408 11.27 -6.24 42.80
C ARG A 408 12.39 -5.35 42.26
N ALA A 409 12.45 -5.17 40.94
CA ALA A 409 13.54 -4.44 40.25
C ALA A 409 13.78 -3.02 40.81
N TYR A 410 12.72 -2.31 41.21
CA TYR A 410 12.84 -0.99 41.85
C TYR A 410 13.65 -1.03 43.16
N ALA A 411 13.32 -1.99 44.03
CA ALA A 411 13.94 -2.15 45.34
C ALA A 411 15.30 -2.85 45.25
N ASN A 412 15.47 -3.73 44.28
CA ASN A 412 16.68 -4.52 44.03
C ASN A 412 16.98 -4.47 42.53
N ARG A 413 17.72 -3.44 42.13
CA ARG A 413 18.10 -3.20 40.73
C ARG A 413 18.84 -4.39 40.17
N ILE A 414 18.64 -4.68 38.89
CA ILE A 414 19.28 -5.80 38.21
C ILE A 414 20.28 -5.30 37.18
N ALA A 415 21.37 -6.03 36.99
CA ALA A 415 22.42 -5.64 36.05
C ALA A 415 21.85 -5.60 34.63
N ALA A 416 22.15 -4.53 33.89
CA ALA A 416 21.65 -4.32 32.54
C ALA A 416 22.69 -3.63 31.66
N GLY A 417 22.51 -3.73 30.35
CA GLY A 417 23.31 -3.08 29.32
C GLY A 417 22.51 -2.96 28.03
N GLY A 418 23.06 -2.26 27.04
CA GLY A 418 22.35 -2.00 25.78
C GLY A 418 23.28 -1.79 24.60
N PHE A 419 22.72 -1.89 23.40
CA PHE A 419 23.41 -1.65 22.15
C PHE A 419 22.44 -1.07 21.12
N ILE A 420 22.85 0.02 20.48
CA ILE A 420 22.11 0.67 19.40
C ILE A 420 22.83 0.27 18.11
N LEU A 421 22.20 -0.60 17.31
CA LEU A 421 22.73 -0.99 16.00
C LEU A 421 22.41 0.09 14.97
N ASN A 422 21.18 0.61 14.99
CA ASN A 422 20.76 1.79 14.25
C ASN A 422 19.78 2.61 15.13
N GLY A 423 20.04 3.92 15.25
CA GLY A 423 19.38 4.82 16.19
C GLY A 423 18.15 5.56 15.66
N VAL A 424 17.61 5.21 14.50
CA VAL A 424 16.36 5.80 13.98
C VAL A 424 15.14 5.12 14.63
N GLY A 425 15.07 5.21 15.96
CA GLY A 425 14.02 4.66 16.81
C GLY A 425 14.19 5.15 18.25
N GLU A 426 13.21 4.88 19.10
CA GLU A 426 13.18 5.37 20.48
C GLU A 426 13.20 4.23 21.51
N MET A 427 14.00 4.41 22.55
CA MET A 427 13.96 3.61 23.77
C MET A 427 14.23 4.51 24.97
N ALA A 428 13.16 5.10 25.50
CA ALA A 428 13.23 5.94 26.69
C ALA A 428 13.92 5.17 27.84
N GLY A 429 14.70 5.87 28.66
CA GLY A 429 15.42 5.28 29.81
C GLY A 429 16.68 4.49 29.48
N LEU A 430 16.98 4.21 28.20
CA LEU A 430 18.19 3.47 27.81
C LEU A 430 19.49 4.18 28.20
N THR A 431 19.52 5.51 28.15
CA THR A 431 20.68 6.31 28.58
C THR A 431 21.05 6.04 30.04
N GLN A 432 20.06 5.94 30.94
CA GLN A 432 20.29 5.56 32.34
C GLN A 432 20.86 4.16 32.45
N VAL A 433 20.33 3.20 31.68
CA VAL A 433 20.80 1.81 31.70
C VAL A 433 22.27 1.73 31.27
N ILE A 434 22.65 2.44 30.21
CA ILE A 434 24.02 2.46 29.69
C ILE A 434 24.97 3.13 30.69
N GLU A 435 24.57 4.25 31.28
CA GLU A 435 25.38 5.00 32.23
C GLU A 435 25.57 4.25 33.55
N THR A 436 24.47 3.78 34.14
CA THR A 436 24.49 3.22 35.50
C THR A 436 24.74 1.71 35.52
N GLY A 437 24.40 1.01 34.43
CA GLY A 437 24.45 -0.45 34.36
C GLY A 437 23.30 -1.16 35.07
N TRP A 438 22.22 -0.45 35.40
CA TRP A 438 21.12 -0.98 36.22
C TRP A 438 19.76 -0.75 35.58
N LEU A 439 18.94 -1.81 35.57
CA LEU A 439 17.51 -1.74 35.28
C LEU A 439 16.72 -1.74 36.59
N GLU A 440 15.78 -0.81 36.71
CA GLU A 440 14.98 -0.59 37.94
C GLU A 440 13.47 -0.49 37.70
N THR A 441 13.04 -0.53 36.44
CA THR A 441 11.64 -0.47 36.01
C THR A 441 11.29 -1.70 35.16
N PRO A 442 9.99 -2.00 34.98
CA PRO A 442 9.55 -2.86 33.88
C PRO A 442 9.96 -2.27 32.52
N ILE A 443 10.12 -3.13 31.53
CA ILE A 443 10.37 -2.73 30.14
C ILE A 443 9.04 -2.79 29.39
N LEU A 444 8.62 -1.70 28.77
CA LEU A 444 7.41 -1.68 27.94
C LEU A 444 7.76 -1.44 26.48
N LEU A 445 7.00 -2.07 25.60
CA LEU A 445 7.08 -1.94 24.15
C LEU A 445 5.73 -1.42 23.63
N THR A 446 5.73 -0.52 22.65
CA THR A 446 4.51 0.05 22.04
C THR A 446 4.80 0.64 20.65
N ASN A 447 3.94 1.49 20.11
CA ASN A 447 4.20 2.24 18.88
C ASN A 447 4.85 3.61 19.11
N SER A 448 5.44 4.17 18.04
CA SER A 448 6.27 5.37 18.09
C SER A 448 5.60 6.56 18.77
N HIS A 449 4.33 6.85 18.45
CA HIS A 449 3.61 7.99 19.04
C HIS A 449 3.07 7.72 20.46
N SER A 450 3.17 6.48 20.94
CA SER A 450 2.66 6.09 22.25
C SER A 450 3.72 6.08 23.36
N VAL A 451 5.02 6.21 23.02
CA VAL A 451 6.14 6.16 23.98
C VAL A 451 5.90 7.06 25.19
N GLY A 452 5.60 8.33 24.99
CA GLY A 452 5.39 9.29 26.08
C GLY A 452 4.20 8.94 27.00
N ARG A 453 3.11 8.40 26.45
CA ARG A 453 1.91 8.03 27.21
C ARG A 453 2.12 6.73 27.99
N VAL A 454 2.79 5.76 27.36
CA VAL A 454 3.17 4.50 28.01
C VAL A 454 4.18 4.76 29.12
N HIS A 455 5.16 5.64 28.89
CA HIS A 455 6.10 6.11 29.91
C HIS A 455 5.37 6.71 31.12
N ALA A 456 4.40 7.60 30.90
CA ALA A 456 3.56 8.15 31.98
C ALA A 456 2.79 7.05 32.74
N GLY A 457 2.31 6.02 32.04
CA GLY A 457 1.67 4.84 32.65
C GLY A 457 2.61 4.06 33.57
N VAL A 458 3.88 3.87 33.18
CA VAL A 458 4.89 3.25 34.05
C VAL A 458 5.14 4.09 35.30
N VAL A 459 5.32 5.41 35.15
CA VAL A 459 5.50 6.33 36.28
C VAL A 459 4.31 6.23 37.25
N ASN A 460 3.09 6.30 36.73
CA ASN A 460 1.86 6.20 37.54
C ASN A 460 1.77 4.87 38.30
N HIS A 461 2.07 3.76 37.64
CA HIS A 461 2.09 2.44 38.27
C HIS A 461 3.15 2.36 39.39
N MET A 462 4.34 2.89 39.14
CA MET A 462 5.46 2.87 40.08
C MET A 462 5.20 3.75 41.30
N LEU A 463 4.66 4.96 41.13
CA LEU A 463 4.27 5.85 42.23
C LEU A 463 3.20 5.21 43.11
N LYS A 464 2.19 4.57 42.52
CA LYS A 464 1.15 3.84 43.26
C LYS A 464 1.73 2.68 44.08
N LYS A 465 2.72 1.97 43.52
CA LYS A 465 3.35 0.81 44.15
C LYS A 465 4.42 1.18 45.19
N TYR A 466 5.08 2.32 45.01
CA TYR A 466 6.18 2.81 45.84
C TYR A 466 5.92 4.25 46.27
N PRO A 467 5.11 4.50 47.32
CA PRO A 467 4.71 5.85 47.74
C PRO A 467 5.87 6.78 48.17
N ARG A 468 7.05 6.21 48.40
CA ARG A 468 8.29 6.91 48.78
C ARG A 468 9.17 7.34 47.59
N LEU A 469 8.76 6.99 46.37
CA LEU A 469 9.42 7.36 45.12
C LEU A 469 9.28 8.88 44.89
N GLY A 470 10.40 9.56 44.64
CA GLY A 470 10.48 11.00 44.43
C GLY A 470 10.48 11.84 45.72
N THR A 471 10.37 11.23 46.90
CA THR A 471 10.39 11.92 48.19
C THR A 471 11.53 11.45 49.08
N GLU A 472 11.51 10.18 49.53
CA GLU A 472 12.60 9.56 50.31
C GLU A 472 13.59 8.80 49.44
N THR A 473 13.21 8.50 48.20
CA THR A 473 14.03 7.78 47.22
C THR A 473 13.99 8.49 45.88
N ASP A 474 15.09 8.40 45.13
CA ASP A 474 15.26 9.09 43.85
C ASP A 474 14.21 8.67 42.79
N VAL A 475 13.99 9.52 41.78
CA VAL A 475 13.09 9.30 40.65
C VAL A 475 13.41 8.02 39.87
N VAL A 476 12.53 7.65 38.95
CA VAL A 476 12.74 6.52 38.02
C VAL A 476 12.74 7.03 36.59
N LEU A 477 13.56 6.41 35.75
CA LEU A 477 13.53 6.58 34.31
C LEU A 477 13.00 5.28 33.67
N PRO A 478 11.69 5.18 33.41
CA PRO A 478 11.07 4.04 32.74
C PRO A 478 11.75 3.65 31.44
N VAL A 479 11.87 2.35 31.20
CA VAL A 479 12.36 1.82 29.92
C VAL A 479 11.19 1.53 28.99
N VAL A 480 11.06 2.32 27.92
CA VAL A 480 9.97 2.19 26.94
C VAL A 480 10.52 2.22 25.53
N GLY A 481 10.51 1.08 24.84
CA GLY A 481 10.90 0.95 23.44
C GLY A 481 9.70 0.97 22.48
N GLU A 482 9.97 1.22 21.19
CA GLU A 482 8.91 1.28 20.19
C GLU A 482 9.26 0.67 18.83
N ALA A 483 8.21 0.46 18.03
CA ALA A 483 8.33 0.29 16.59
C ALA A 483 7.16 0.98 15.85
N ASP A 484 7.37 1.36 14.59
CA ASP A 484 6.37 2.10 13.81
C ASP A 484 5.31 1.16 13.18
N ASP A 485 4.08 1.18 13.71
CA ASP A 485 2.94 0.43 13.19
C ASP A 485 2.11 1.17 12.13
N SER A 486 2.53 2.37 11.70
CA SER A 486 1.75 3.27 10.82
C SER A 486 1.36 2.68 9.46
N PHE A 487 1.98 1.56 9.06
CA PHE A 487 1.58 0.84 7.87
C PHE A 487 0.18 0.23 8.00
N LEU A 488 -0.15 -0.38 9.15
CA LEU A 488 -1.44 -1.03 9.41
C LEU A 488 -2.31 -0.25 10.39
N ASN A 489 -1.71 0.45 11.33
CA ASN A 489 -2.37 1.30 12.31
C ASN A 489 -2.49 2.73 11.80
N ASP A 490 -3.58 3.41 12.13
CA ASP A 490 -3.62 4.85 12.01
C ASP A 490 -3.05 5.53 13.25
N VAL A 491 -1.75 5.81 13.24
CA VAL A 491 -1.03 6.40 14.37
C VAL A 491 -1.57 7.77 14.84
N ARG A 492 -2.45 8.42 14.06
CA ARG A 492 -3.12 9.67 14.47
C ARG A 492 -4.18 9.44 15.56
N VAL A 493 -4.82 8.26 15.55
CA VAL A 493 -5.92 7.89 16.47
C VAL A 493 -5.63 6.62 17.27
N GLY A 494 -4.83 5.71 16.71
CA GLY A 494 -4.34 4.48 17.28
C GLY A 494 -3.11 4.71 18.16
N VAL A 495 -3.31 5.45 19.25
CA VAL A 495 -2.29 5.76 20.27
C VAL A 495 -2.68 5.16 21.61
N CYS A 496 -1.78 4.41 22.24
CA CYS A 496 -2.02 3.77 23.54
C CYS A 496 -2.11 4.81 24.67
N SER A 497 -2.93 4.51 25.67
CA SER A 497 -3.10 5.30 26.87
C SER A 497 -2.14 4.87 27.98
N ALA A 498 -1.95 5.73 28.98
CA ALA A 498 -1.25 5.35 30.21
C ALA A 498 -1.91 4.16 30.93
N GLN A 499 -3.24 4.01 30.79
CA GLN A 499 -3.97 2.89 31.39
C GLN A 499 -3.70 1.57 30.64
N ASP A 500 -3.45 1.60 29.34
CA ASP A 500 -3.08 0.41 28.56
C ASP A 500 -1.73 -0.13 29.02
N ALA A 501 -0.78 0.75 29.35
CA ALA A 501 0.49 0.38 29.97
C ALA A 501 0.31 -0.32 31.32
N VAL A 502 -0.57 0.20 32.18
CA VAL A 502 -0.90 -0.41 33.48
C VAL A 502 -1.52 -1.79 33.29
N LYS A 503 -2.52 -1.91 32.41
CA LYS A 503 -3.17 -3.19 32.07
C LYS A 503 -2.17 -4.22 31.55
N ALA A 504 -1.23 -3.82 30.68
CA ALA A 504 -0.20 -4.72 30.16
C ALA A 504 0.70 -5.25 31.30
N MET A 505 1.15 -4.39 32.21
CA MET A 505 1.93 -4.81 33.39
C MET A 505 1.15 -5.72 34.34
N GLU A 506 -0.14 -5.46 34.53
CA GLU A 506 -1.03 -6.27 35.39
C GLU A 506 -1.36 -7.63 34.77
N SER A 507 -1.44 -7.72 33.45
CA SER A 507 -1.65 -8.97 32.70
C SER A 507 -0.43 -9.91 32.69
N ALA A 508 0.75 -9.43 33.12
CA ALA A 508 2.00 -10.15 32.92
C ALA A 508 2.09 -11.45 33.73
N SER A 509 2.34 -12.57 33.04
CA SER A 509 2.45 -13.91 33.61
C SER A 509 3.76 -14.61 33.22
N SER A 510 4.14 -15.63 33.98
CA SER A 510 5.22 -16.57 33.62
C SER A 510 4.64 -17.70 32.76
N GLY A 511 5.52 -18.54 32.19
CA GLY A 511 5.09 -19.67 31.36
C GLY A 511 5.12 -19.32 29.87
N PRO A 512 4.31 -20.00 29.03
CA PRO A 512 4.22 -19.70 27.60
C PRO A 512 3.86 -18.23 27.34
N VAL A 513 4.48 -17.64 26.32
CA VAL A 513 4.22 -16.25 25.90
C VAL A 513 3.44 -16.29 24.59
N GLN A 514 2.39 -15.48 24.48
CA GLN A 514 1.66 -15.33 23.23
C GLN A 514 2.51 -14.55 22.22
N GLN A 515 2.55 -15.03 20.98
CA GLN A 515 3.42 -14.51 19.91
C GLN A 515 2.59 -14.07 18.70
N GLY A 516 3.26 -13.48 17.71
CA GLY A 516 2.67 -12.95 16.49
C GLY A 516 2.09 -11.54 16.66
N SER A 517 1.03 -11.24 15.93
CA SER A 517 0.34 -9.95 15.93
C SER A 517 -0.47 -9.72 17.22
N ILE A 518 0.22 -9.56 18.36
CA ILE A 518 -0.36 -9.38 19.70
C ILE A 518 0.35 -8.25 20.47
N GLY A 519 -0.36 -7.58 21.37
CA GLY A 519 0.20 -6.52 22.19
C GLY A 519 0.76 -5.39 21.34
N ALA A 520 2.01 -5.00 21.60
CA ALA A 520 2.69 -4.00 20.78
C ALA A 520 2.92 -4.47 19.34
N GLY A 521 2.90 -5.77 19.09
CA GLY A 521 3.18 -6.37 17.79
C GLY A 521 2.01 -6.37 16.80
N ILE A 522 0.80 -6.00 17.21
CA ILE A 522 -0.41 -6.24 16.41
C ILE A 522 -0.42 -5.53 15.05
N GLY A 523 0.13 -4.33 14.94
CA GLY A 523 0.21 -3.56 13.69
C GLY A 523 1.55 -3.63 12.98
N MET A 524 2.44 -4.53 13.40
CA MET A 524 3.80 -4.60 12.89
C MET A 524 3.90 -5.44 11.62
N THR A 525 4.90 -5.14 10.79
CA THR A 525 5.21 -5.88 9.55
C THR A 525 6.69 -6.17 9.46
N SER A 526 7.09 -7.41 9.23
CA SER A 526 8.49 -7.80 9.03
C SER A 526 8.67 -8.62 7.77
N PHE A 527 9.70 -8.30 6.98
CA PHE A 527 9.95 -8.94 5.69
C PHE A 527 8.73 -8.96 4.76
N ASP A 528 7.94 -7.88 4.79
CA ASP A 528 6.66 -7.71 4.11
C ASP A 528 5.54 -8.71 4.51
N PHE A 529 5.76 -9.51 5.56
CA PHE A 529 4.76 -10.34 6.22
C PHE A 529 4.30 -9.72 7.54
N ALA A 530 3.17 -10.17 8.07
CA ALA A 530 2.69 -9.73 9.36
C ALA A 530 3.72 -10.08 10.45
N GLY A 531 4.24 -9.05 11.11
CA GLY A 531 5.24 -9.17 12.17
C GLY A 531 4.59 -9.23 13.55
N GLY A 532 5.36 -8.83 14.56
CA GLY A 532 4.83 -8.65 15.92
C GLY A 532 5.77 -9.14 17.01
N ILE A 533 5.21 -9.76 18.05
CA ILE A 533 5.97 -10.27 19.18
C ILE A 533 6.49 -11.66 18.86
N GLY A 534 7.79 -11.88 19.06
CA GLY A 534 8.39 -13.21 18.98
C GLY A 534 9.31 -13.45 20.16
N THR A 535 9.47 -14.71 20.56
CA THR A 535 10.33 -15.09 21.67
C THR A 535 10.95 -16.46 21.46
N SER A 536 12.11 -16.67 22.08
CA SER A 536 12.82 -17.94 22.12
C SER A 536 13.74 -17.97 23.34
N SER A 537 14.24 -19.14 23.72
CA SER A 537 15.23 -19.30 24.77
C SER A 537 16.23 -20.41 24.46
N ARG A 538 17.36 -20.42 25.18
CA ARG A 538 18.39 -21.46 25.14
C ARG A 538 18.87 -21.78 26.55
N ILE A 539 19.15 -23.05 26.81
CA ILE A 539 19.73 -23.55 28.05
C ILE A 539 21.24 -23.72 27.86
N ILE A 540 22.00 -23.17 28.79
CA ILE A 540 23.46 -23.26 28.83
C ILE A 540 23.84 -24.04 30.08
N THR A 541 24.67 -25.07 29.92
CA THR A 541 25.24 -25.81 31.04
C THR A 541 26.70 -25.39 31.22
N VAL A 542 27.06 -24.87 32.39
CA VAL A 542 28.45 -24.57 32.73
C VAL A 542 29.10 -25.77 33.42
N SER A 543 30.43 -25.80 33.48
CA SER A 543 31.26 -26.92 33.97
C SER A 543 30.91 -27.42 35.38
N GLU A 544 30.27 -26.61 36.22
CA GLU A 544 29.77 -27.00 37.55
C GLU A 544 28.43 -27.77 37.52
N GLY A 545 27.94 -28.14 36.32
CA GLY A 545 26.67 -28.87 36.14
C GLY A 545 25.41 -28.03 36.36
N LYS A 546 25.57 -26.73 36.59
CA LYS A 546 24.44 -25.80 36.76
C LYS A 546 23.94 -25.35 35.39
N ALA A 547 22.65 -25.55 35.16
CA ALA A 547 21.93 -25.00 34.01
C ALA A 547 21.57 -23.53 34.25
N PHE A 548 21.74 -22.73 33.22
CA PHE A 548 21.32 -21.34 33.12
C PHE A 548 20.53 -21.13 31.83
N THR A 549 19.79 -20.04 31.76
CA THR A 549 18.91 -19.71 30.64
C THR A 549 19.31 -18.37 30.02
N VAL A 550 19.30 -18.32 28.69
CA VAL A 550 19.19 -17.09 27.91
C VAL A 550 17.81 -17.07 27.28
N GLY A 551 17.07 -15.98 27.45
CA GLY A 551 15.76 -15.77 26.85
C GLY A 551 15.75 -14.49 26.04
N VAL A 552 15.07 -14.49 24.90
CA VAL A 552 14.96 -13.32 24.01
C VAL A 552 13.51 -13.07 23.67
N LEU A 553 13.08 -11.80 23.67
CA LEU A 553 11.81 -11.34 23.13
C LEU A 553 12.06 -10.18 22.17
N VAL A 554 11.40 -10.20 21.03
CA VAL A 554 11.48 -9.16 20.00
C VAL A 554 10.13 -8.51 19.74
N LEU A 555 10.15 -7.22 19.43
CA LEU A 555 9.08 -6.53 18.71
C LEU A 555 9.56 -6.35 17.27
N SER A 556 9.18 -7.26 16.38
CA SER A 556 9.68 -7.34 15.01
C SER A 556 8.83 -6.53 14.05
N ASN A 557 9.43 -5.53 13.39
CA ASN A 557 8.77 -4.64 12.43
C ASN A 557 9.69 -4.21 11.26
N PHE A 558 10.65 -5.05 10.83
CA PHE A 558 11.75 -4.64 9.93
C PHE A 558 11.92 -5.54 8.71
N GLY A 559 12.74 -5.09 7.76
CA GLY A 559 13.26 -5.92 6.68
C GLY A 559 12.35 -6.04 5.45
N LYS A 560 12.92 -6.53 4.35
CA LYS A 560 12.25 -6.73 3.05
C LYS A 560 12.17 -8.21 2.72
N MET A 561 11.07 -8.64 2.08
CA MET A 561 10.82 -10.06 1.79
C MET A 561 12.01 -10.77 1.16
N ARG A 562 12.64 -10.16 0.15
CA ARG A 562 13.82 -10.71 -0.56
C ARG A 562 15.02 -11.08 0.32
N ASN A 563 15.14 -10.48 1.51
CA ASN A 563 16.27 -10.72 2.41
C ASN A 563 15.98 -11.81 3.45
N LEU A 564 14.72 -12.23 3.59
CA LEU A 564 14.32 -13.22 4.59
C LEU A 564 15.15 -14.50 4.46
N THR A 565 15.87 -14.79 5.53
CA THR A 565 16.70 -15.98 5.70
C THR A 565 16.23 -16.72 6.94
N ILE A 566 16.12 -18.05 6.85
CA ILE A 566 15.65 -18.91 7.95
C ILE A 566 16.63 -20.07 8.06
N ASP A 567 17.33 -20.16 9.20
CA ASP A 567 18.34 -21.19 9.45
C ASP A 567 19.38 -21.31 8.32
N GLY A 568 19.85 -20.16 7.82
CA GLY A 568 20.79 -20.07 6.69
C GLY A 568 20.17 -20.24 5.30
N GLY A 569 18.93 -20.74 5.19
CA GLY A 569 18.20 -20.86 3.94
C GLY A 569 17.63 -19.51 3.47
N VAL A 570 18.11 -18.99 2.34
CA VAL A 570 17.63 -17.73 1.75
C VAL A 570 16.31 -17.94 1.00
N VAL A 571 15.21 -18.05 1.75
CA VAL A 571 13.85 -18.29 1.19
C VAL A 571 13.24 -17.03 0.58
N GLY A 572 13.65 -15.86 1.06
CA GLY A 572 13.06 -14.57 0.73
C GLY A 572 13.08 -14.23 -0.76
N ARG A 573 14.16 -14.58 -1.48
CA ARG A 573 14.31 -14.28 -2.91
C ARG A 573 13.23 -14.93 -3.78
N THR A 574 12.82 -16.14 -3.42
CA THR A 574 11.78 -16.87 -4.15
C THR A 574 10.42 -16.31 -3.78
N LEU A 575 10.15 -16.14 -2.48
CA LEU A 575 8.89 -15.57 -1.99
C LEU A 575 8.64 -14.16 -2.55
N ASP A 576 9.67 -13.32 -2.65
CA ASP A 576 9.57 -11.96 -3.17
C ASP A 576 9.02 -11.89 -4.61
N ARG A 577 9.29 -12.92 -5.42
CA ARG A 577 8.77 -13.07 -6.79
C ARG A 577 7.36 -13.67 -6.83
N GLU A 578 7.00 -14.47 -5.83
CA GLU A 578 5.71 -15.16 -5.74
C GLU A 578 4.60 -14.27 -5.14
N PHE A 579 4.97 -13.24 -4.38
CA PHE A 579 4.04 -12.32 -3.73
C PHE A 579 3.95 -10.99 -4.46
N ASP A 580 2.76 -10.39 -4.47
CA ASP A 580 2.53 -9.06 -5.05
C ASP A 580 3.45 -8.01 -4.41
N GLN A 581 4.04 -7.15 -5.24
CA GLN A 581 4.84 -6.00 -4.77
C GLN A 581 3.94 -4.83 -4.32
N GLU A 582 2.71 -4.75 -4.87
CA GLU A 582 1.71 -3.76 -4.48
C GLU A 582 1.23 -4.02 -3.05
N GLY A 583 1.08 -2.94 -2.26
CA GLY A 583 0.60 -3.05 -0.88
C GLY A 583 1.67 -3.47 0.13
N ARG A 584 2.96 -3.33 -0.21
CA ARG A 584 4.08 -3.45 0.73
C ARG A 584 4.55 -2.08 1.24
N ARG A 585 5.41 -2.07 2.25
CA ARG A 585 5.95 -0.83 2.83
C ARG A 585 7.02 -0.22 1.90
N VAL A 586 6.77 1.00 1.43
CA VAL A 586 7.66 1.70 0.47
C VAL A 586 8.53 2.78 1.12
N VAL A 587 7.99 3.51 2.11
CA VAL A 587 8.62 4.73 2.67
C VAL A 587 9.57 4.44 3.85
N SER A 588 9.14 3.57 4.77
CA SER A 588 9.91 3.20 5.96
C SER A 588 10.51 1.80 5.78
N GLU A 589 11.68 1.57 6.35
CA GLU A 589 12.33 0.24 6.39
C GLU A 589 12.02 -0.51 7.69
N GLY A 590 11.31 0.14 8.62
CA GLY A 590 10.78 -0.47 9.83
C GLY A 590 11.57 -0.23 11.10
N SER A 591 11.53 -1.18 12.02
CA SER A 591 12.31 -1.15 13.26
C SER A 591 12.23 -2.50 13.99
N ILE A 592 13.12 -2.72 14.95
CA ILE A 592 13.03 -3.84 15.87
C ILE A 592 13.62 -3.49 17.24
N ILE A 593 12.89 -3.88 18.28
CA ILE A 593 13.41 -3.88 19.64
C ILE A 593 13.71 -5.32 20.06
N VAL A 594 14.91 -5.57 20.57
CA VAL A 594 15.30 -6.88 21.13
C VAL A 594 15.56 -6.74 22.62
N VAL A 595 14.94 -7.61 23.41
CA VAL A 595 15.16 -7.71 24.86
C VAL A 595 15.73 -9.08 25.18
N VAL A 596 16.94 -9.08 25.74
CA VAL A 596 17.65 -10.29 26.19
C VAL A 596 17.60 -10.37 27.71
N ALA A 597 17.20 -11.52 28.23
CA ALA A 597 17.21 -11.84 29.65
C ALA A 597 18.12 -13.05 29.91
N THR A 598 18.80 -13.07 31.06
CA THR A 598 19.51 -14.27 31.51
C THR A 598 19.57 -14.36 33.04
N ASP A 599 19.75 -15.56 33.58
CA ASP A 599 20.07 -15.79 35.00
C ASP A 599 21.57 -16.06 35.25
N ILE A 600 22.40 -16.06 34.20
CA ILE A 600 23.86 -16.06 34.32
C ILE A 600 24.30 -14.76 34.99
N PRO A 601 25.09 -14.80 36.08
CA PRO A 601 25.64 -13.59 36.67
C PRO A 601 26.56 -12.87 35.67
N LEU A 602 26.11 -11.71 35.21
CA LEU A 602 26.85 -10.84 34.30
C LEU A 602 26.88 -9.43 34.87
N ILE A 603 27.94 -8.70 34.52
CA ILE A 603 28.07 -7.27 34.78
C ILE A 603 27.78 -6.46 33.50
N THR A 604 27.60 -5.15 33.65
CA THR A 604 27.23 -4.21 32.57
C THR A 604 28.10 -4.33 31.33
N SER A 605 29.43 -4.41 31.47
CA SER A 605 30.34 -4.53 30.33
C SER A 605 30.12 -5.83 29.54
N GLN A 606 29.82 -6.94 30.23
CA GLN A 606 29.46 -8.21 29.60
C GLN A 606 28.06 -8.14 28.96
N LEU A 607 27.10 -7.47 29.60
CA LEU A 607 25.74 -7.29 29.05
C LEU A 607 25.72 -6.40 27.80
N ASN A 608 26.56 -5.37 27.73
CA ASN A 608 26.75 -4.58 26.51
C ASN A 608 27.31 -5.44 25.37
N ARG A 609 28.22 -6.38 25.67
CA ARG A 609 28.75 -7.34 24.68
C ARG A 609 27.69 -8.35 24.25
N VAL A 610 26.88 -8.84 25.19
CA VAL A 610 25.72 -9.70 24.93
C VAL A 610 24.70 -9.01 24.02
N ALA A 611 24.34 -7.75 24.29
CA ALA A 611 23.42 -6.98 23.45
C ALA A 611 23.91 -6.87 22.00
N LYS A 612 25.23 -6.71 21.78
CA LYS A 612 25.83 -6.73 20.44
C LYS A 612 25.67 -8.06 19.69
N ARG A 613 25.49 -9.19 20.39
CA ARG A 613 25.32 -10.50 19.75
C ARG A 613 23.91 -10.70 19.21
N ALA A 614 22.90 -10.09 19.82
CA ALA A 614 21.55 -10.10 19.27
C ALA A 614 21.52 -9.51 17.84
N ALA A 615 22.33 -8.48 17.56
CA ALA A 615 22.48 -7.91 16.21
C ALA A 615 22.97 -8.94 15.18
N LEU A 616 23.82 -9.91 15.57
CA LEU A 616 24.23 -10.99 14.66
C LEU A 616 23.07 -11.94 14.37
N GLY A 617 22.21 -12.22 15.37
CA GLY A 617 20.97 -12.98 15.16
C GLY A 617 20.00 -12.28 14.22
N LEU A 618 19.85 -10.94 14.34
CA LEU A 618 19.10 -10.14 13.36
C LEU A 618 19.69 -10.26 11.96
N GLY A 619 21.02 -10.16 11.83
CA GLY A 619 21.73 -10.34 10.57
C GLY A 619 21.47 -11.71 9.92
N ARG A 620 21.43 -12.78 10.71
CA ARG A 620 21.13 -14.15 10.22
C ARG A 620 19.73 -14.29 9.63
N THR A 621 18.79 -13.44 10.03
CA THR A 621 17.43 -13.40 9.42
C THR A 621 17.34 -12.53 8.17
N GLY A 622 18.37 -11.73 7.87
CA GLY A 622 18.40 -10.81 6.73
C GLY A 622 18.32 -9.33 7.08
N SER A 623 18.50 -8.94 8.34
CA SER A 623 18.67 -7.51 8.69
C SER A 623 19.94 -6.95 8.07
N TYR A 624 19.85 -5.72 7.57
CA TYR A 624 20.99 -4.90 7.16
C TYR A 624 20.98 -3.53 7.86
N ALA A 625 20.19 -3.39 8.95
CA ALA A 625 20.08 -2.16 9.74
C ALA A 625 19.85 -0.91 8.86
N ALA A 626 18.82 -0.99 8.01
CA ALA A 626 18.51 0.01 6.99
C ALA A 626 18.43 1.44 7.58
N ALA A 627 18.66 2.47 6.75
CA ALA A 627 18.80 3.84 7.21
C ALA A 627 17.63 4.36 8.06
N THR A 628 16.41 3.89 7.82
CA THR A 628 15.20 4.25 8.59
C THR A 628 14.73 3.15 9.53
N SER A 629 15.57 2.13 9.80
CA SER A 629 15.29 1.01 10.70
C SER A 629 15.88 1.25 12.09
N GLY A 630 15.04 1.59 13.07
CA GLY A 630 15.46 1.67 14.46
C GLY A 630 15.71 0.27 15.05
N GLU A 631 16.96 -0.10 15.27
CA GLU A 631 17.34 -1.44 15.77
C GLU A 631 18.08 -1.31 17.11
N ILE A 632 17.33 -1.46 18.20
CA ILE A 632 17.78 -1.18 19.57
C ILE A 632 17.66 -2.42 20.44
N ILE A 633 18.74 -2.76 21.14
CA ILE A 633 18.85 -3.96 21.96
C ILE A 633 19.10 -3.59 23.42
N LEU A 634 18.34 -4.23 24.32
CA LEU A 634 18.51 -4.19 25.76
C LEU A 634 18.82 -5.60 26.29
N ALA A 635 19.80 -5.73 27.17
CA ALA A 635 20.13 -6.99 27.83
C ALA A 635 20.15 -6.83 29.35
N PHE A 636 19.57 -7.76 30.10
CA PHE A 636 19.64 -7.77 31.57
C PHE A 636 19.92 -9.16 32.14
N SER A 637 20.57 -9.17 33.31
CA SER A 637 20.85 -10.39 34.09
C SER A 637 20.15 -10.34 35.44
N THR A 638 19.48 -11.44 35.80
CA THR A 638 18.88 -11.65 37.12
C THR A 638 19.87 -12.24 38.14
N GLY A 639 21.11 -12.55 37.71
CA GLY A 639 22.15 -13.17 38.53
C GLY A 639 22.85 -12.22 39.50
N ASN A 640 22.73 -10.90 39.30
CA ASN A 640 23.23 -9.87 40.22
C ASN A 640 22.11 -8.91 40.63
N ARG A 641 22.15 -8.45 41.88
CA ARG A 641 21.20 -7.45 42.40
C ARG A 641 21.91 -6.39 43.21
N LYS A 642 21.51 -5.12 43.02
CA LYS A 642 21.92 -3.98 43.83
C LYS A 642 20.70 -3.42 44.58
N PRO A 643 20.65 -3.54 45.92
CA PRO A 643 19.61 -2.90 46.72
C PRO A 643 19.57 -1.39 46.48
N ARG A 644 18.36 -0.81 46.37
CA ARG A 644 18.19 0.66 46.26
C ARG A 644 18.62 1.35 47.55
N VAL A 645 18.31 0.73 48.68
CA VAL A 645 18.75 1.13 50.02
C VAL A 645 19.72 0.09 50.54
N ASN A 646 20.95 0.51 50.85
CA ASN A 646 21.94 -0.37 51.45
C ASN A 646 21.68 -0.47 52.95
N THR A 647 21.22 -1.64 53.41
CA THR A 647 21.03 -1.94 54.84
C THR A 647 22.23 -2.69 55.44
N SER A 648 23.24 -2.99 54.63
CA SER A 648 24.49 -3.59 55.10
C SER A 648 25.37 -2.55 55.78
N LYS A 649 26.19 -2.99 56.76
CA LYS A 649 27.27 -2.16 57.34
C LYS A 649 28.45 -1.95 56.36
N SER A 650 28.46 -2.66 55.23
CA SER A 650 29.51 -2.55 54.21
C SER A 650 29.20 -1.45 53.19
N ASN A 651 30.22 -0.64 52.87
CA ASN A 651 30.19 0.31 51.76
C ASN A 651 30.40 -0.35 50.39
N PHE A 652 30.73 -1.64 50.37
CA PHE A 652 31.03 -2.40 49.15
C PHE A 652 29.92 -3.39 48.83
N ILE A 653 29.64 -3.54 47.53
CA ILE A 653 28.79 -4.60 46.98
C ILE A 653 29.65 -5.58 46.18
N THR A 654 29.37 -6.87 46.33
CA THR A 654 30.04 -7.92 45.56
C THR A 654 29.14 -8.36 44.42
N LEU A 655 29.67 -8.31 43.20
CA LEU A 655 29.00 -8.83 42.00
C LEU A 655 29.68 -10.12 41.57
N LYS A 656 28.89 -11.08 41.08
CA LYS A 656 29.40 -12.30 40.44
C LYS A 656 29.42 -12.08 38.93
N LEU A 657 30.45 -12.58 38.26
CA LEU A 657 30.51 -12.61 36.81
C LEU A 657 30.96 -13.99 36.35
N ILE A 658 30.42 -14.43 35.22
CA ILE A 658 31.00 -15.56 34.49
C ILE A 658 32.41 -15.17 34.01
N SER A 659 33.35 -16.11 34.04
CA SER A 659 34.65 -15.90 33.41
C SER A 659 34.48 -15.73 31.90
N ASP A 660 35.21 -14.77 31.33
CA ASP A 660 35.17 -14.49 29.89
C ASP A 660 35.59 -15.70 29.04
N ASN A 661 36.32 -16.68 29.61
CA ASN A 661 36.64 -17.94 28.93
C ASN A 661 35.40 -18.80 28.59
N TYR A 662 34.25 -18.53 29.22
CA TYR A 662 33.00 -19.27 29.03
C TYR A 662 31.87 -18.41 28.45
N ILE A 663 32.12 -17.13 28.15
CA ILE A 663 31.07 -16.20 27.71
C ILE A 663 30.60 -16.44 26.27
N ASP A 664 31.41 -17.12 25.45
CA ASP A 664 31.07 -17.39 24.05
C ASP A 664 29.83 -18.28 23.92
N MET A 665 29.59 -19.20 24.84
CA MET A 665 28.33 -19.97 24.89
C MET A 665 27.12 -19.05 25.11
N VAL A 666 27.28 -17.98 25.90
CA VAL A 666 26.22 -16.97 26.08
C VAL A 666 26.00 -16.21 24.78
N TYR A 667 27.07 -15.90 24.05
CA TYR A 667 26.96 -15.21 22.76
C TYR A 667 26.23 -16.04 21.72
N GLU A 668 26.61 -17.31 21.57
CA GLU A 668 25.96 -18.22 20.64
C GLU A 668 24.48 -18.42 20.99
N ALA A 669 24.16 -18.64 22.27
CA ALA A 669 22.78 -18.74 22.75
C ALA A 669 21.95 -17.49 22.42
N VAL A 670 22.53 -16.30 22.55
CA VAL A 670 21.85 -15.03 22.22
C VAL A 670 21.61 -14.92 20.71
N VAL A 671 22.59 -15.31 19.89
CA VAL A 671 22.45 -15.31 18.42
C VAL A 671 21.29 -16.23 18.01
N GLU A 672 21.31 -17.50 18.46
CA GLU A 672 20.29 -18.48 18.12
C GLU A 672 18.90 -18.09 18.62
N ALA A 673 18.79 -17.66 19.90
CA ALA A 673 17.52 -17.24 20.47
C ALA A 673 16.98 -15.97 19.79
N THR A 674 17.85 -15.06 19.33
CA THR A 674 17.39 -13.86 18.60
C THR A 674 16.88 -14.22 17.21
N GLU A 675 17.62 -15.05 16.46
CA GLU A 675 17.17 -15.54 15.15
C GLU A 675 15.82 -16.24 15.26
N GLU A 676 15.69 -17.19 16.18
CA GLU A 676 14.44 -17.94 16.37
C GLU A 676 13.29 -17.05 16.85
N ALA A 677 13.55 -16.07 17.74
CA ALA A 677 12.52 -15.15 18.18
C ALA A 677 11.96 -14.32 17.01
N VAL A 678 12.80 -13.83 16.09
CA VAL A 678 12.34 -13.10 14.89
C VAL A 678 11.50 -13.99 13.99
N ILE A 679 11.95 -15.23 13.74
CA ILE A 679 11.18 -16.18 12.91
C ILE A 679 9.84 -16.53 13.57
N ASN A 680 9.80 -16.77 14.89
CA ASN A 680 8.56 -17.00 15.61
C ASN A 680 7.61 -15.79 15.53
N ALA A 681 8.13 -14.55 15.52
CA ALA A 681 7.31 -13.34 15.41
C ALA A 681 6.47 -13.31 14.12
N ILE A 682 7.04 -13.75 12.99
CA ILE A 682 6.33 -13.81 11.70
C ILE A 682 5.57 -15.13 11.51
N PHE A 683 6.06 -16.25 12.06
CA PHE A 683 5.40 -17.56 11.95
C PHE A 683 4.08 -17.62 12.73
N CYS A 684 4.06 -17.04 13.93
CA CYS A 684 2.89 -17.02 14.80
C CYS A 684 1.82 -15.99 14.37
N SER A 685 2.06 -15.20 13.32
CA SER A 685 1.14 -14.15 12.85
C SER A 685 0.15 -14.64 11.80
N ASN A 686 -1.13 -14.32 11.98
CA ASN A 686 -2.25 -14.74 11.12
C ASN A 686 -2.48 -13.85 9.87
N GLY A 687 -1.60 -12.88 9.64
CA GLY A 687 -1.87 -11.78 8.71
C GLY A 687 -2.70 -10.69 9.38
N MET A 688 -2.71 -9.50 8.81
CA MET A 688 -3.39 -8.35 9.42
C MET A 688 -3.94 -7.39 8.39
N ASN A 689 -5.24 -7.07 8.52
CA ASN A 689 -5.87 -5.94 7.82
C ASN A 689 -5.60 -4.66 8.61
N GLY A 690 -5.36 -3.56 7.91
CA GLY A 690 -5.09 -2.25 8.50
C GLY A 690 -5.79 -1.10 7.77
N ARG A 691 -5.40 0.13 8.14
CA ARG A 691 -5.89 1.38 7.54
C ARG A 691 -5.81 1.35 6.02
N GLU A 692 -6.66 2.14 5.36
CA GLU A 692 -6.69 2.28 3.89
C GLU A 692 -6.91 0.94 3.14
N GLN A 693 -7.52 -0.05 3.80
CA GLN A 693 -7.72 -1.40 3.28
C GLN A 693 -6.39 -2.12 2.95
N ARG A 694 -5.30 -1.77 3.67
CA ARG A 694 -4.02 -2.47 3.55
C ARG A 694 -4.13 -3.85 4.16
N TRP A 695 -3.43 -4.81 3.57
CA TRP A 695 -3.34 -6.17 4.06
C TRP A 695 -1.88 -6.60 4.11
N CYS A 696 -1.45 -7.09 5.26
CA CYS A 696 -0.15 -7.73 5.42
C CYS A 696 -0.36 -9.24 5.57
N PRO A 697 0.17 -10.08 4.66
CA PRO A 697 -0.08 -11.52 4.67
C PRO A 697 0.66 -12.22 5.82
N PRO A 698 0.12 -13.35 6.32
CA PRO A 698 0.94 -14.27 7.12
C PRO A 698 2.01 -14.92 6.24
N VAL A 699 3.08 -15.41 6.87
CA VAL A 699 4.06 -16.26 6.15
C VAL A 699 3.41 -17.55 5.64
N PRO A 700 3.77 -18.02 4.43
CA PRO A 700 3.25 -19.28 3.90
C PRO A 700 4.08 -20.46 4.43
N HIS A 701 3.75 -20.97 5.61
CA HIS A 701 4.50 -22.05 6.29
C HIS A 701 4.87 -23.22 5.38
N GLN A 702 3.89 -23.79 4.68
CA GLN A 702 4.12 -24.93 3.78
C GLN A 702 5.12 -24.59 2.66
N ARG A 703 5.00 -23.40 2.07
CA ARG A 703 5.91 -22.96 1.01
C ARG A 703 7.32 -22.74 1.53
N ILE A 704 7.47 -22.21 2.74
CA ILE A 704 8.78 -22.05 3.39
C ILE A 704 9.43 -23.42 3.62
N LEU A 705 8.69 -24.40 4.15
CA LEU A 705 9.20 -25.76 4.37
C LEU A 705 9.65 -26.40 3.06
N GLU A 706 8.88 -26.25 1.97
CA GLU A 706 9.29 -26.71 0.64
C GLU A 706 10.59 -26.06 0.16
N LEU A 707 10.77 -24.76 0.40
CA LEU A 707 11.97 -24.03 -0.02
C LEU A 707 13.20 -24.45 0.79
N LEU A 708 13.04 -24.68 2.10
CA LEU A 708 14.11 -25.18 2.96
C LEU A 708 14.50 -26.61 2.56
N ASN A 709 13.53 -27.50 2.34
CA ASN A 709 13.78 -28.89 1.92
C ASN A 709 14.39 -28.99 0.51
N LYS A 710 14.05 -28.08 -0.41
CA LYS A 710 14.72 -28.01 -1.73
C LYS A 710 16.18 -27.57 -1.62
N GLY A 711 16.52 -26.80 -0.59
CA GLY A 711 17.89 -26.41 -0.27
C GLY A 711 18.77 -27.58 0.19
N GLU A 712 18.18 -28.64 0.74
CA GLU A 712 18.91 -29.87 1.13
C GLU A 712 19.42 -30.70 -0.07
N ILE A 713 19.14 -30.29 -1.33
CA ILE A 713 19.58 -30.98 -2.55
C ILE A 713 20.59 -30.14 -3.38
N ALA A 714 21.01 -28.98 -2.90
CA ALA A 714 22.08 -28.22 -3.54
C ALA A 714 23.40 -28.39 -2.77
N SER A 715 23.89 -29.64 -2.68
CA SER A 715 25.26 -29.96 -2.26
C SER A 715 26.15 -30.15 -3.47
#